data_AF-A0A7W7QS18-F1
#
_entry.id   AF-A0A7W7QS18-F1
#
_cell.length_a   1.000
_cell.length_b   1.000
_cell.length_c   1.000
_cell.angle_alpha   90.00
_cell.angle_beta   90.00
_cell.angle_gamma   90.00
#
_symmetry.space_group_name_H-M   'P 1'
#
loop_
_entity.id
_entity.type
_entity.pdbx_description
1 polymer ?
#
loop_
_entity_poly.entity_id
_entity_poly.type
_entity_poly.pdbx_seq_one_letter_code
_entity_poly.pdbx_strand_id
1 'polypeptide(L)'
;MRLRALVALVIVLSGAPAVPAHALAALAEEQPPPAAPKLEAGLAADEDGARAIVELAAPAQADQVAGEARSLPETDVVLQPGDTSFIVVQGTGESLTELAKDPRVVSIRRDRTYSPSSLASGLTLVGADRAHAEGADGRGTTIAVVDTGVDAAHPALGGKVVRQACFSVVDEGVRSLCQNGQGTDTSERAADATVPACVDGQVNLCEHGTHVTGIAHAVAPGADIVAVQVFSRLDDCDDTGAPCITAYESSLLLAMEYLTRLKDTVPGLVAVNMSLGGGLYDGSCDGEPEVQEMKGRLDALRARGVTTVAAAGNEGSVGAGVPGCLSGAVTVGATDDADRVPEWSNHGSVLDLFAPGVEVDSSVPGGGIAIYSGTSMSTPHVTGALAVLAQRAAETGADASADALTGRLTAAGRPIAYAGVTVPRLDLYGALTGTAPSPGVTQEPGDPVGEDPSPDPGAQTPPVAPTQAPEPIPLPTVTVTVTVTASPVDPAPVAPAKPAMCVRGTSKKTLSAAGWAAEFGPGKGTLTDATLRCYLGMVGRASRVFPELTGASTPATARKVLKPAKRTKRSTFESELLAAWLNWANGSVNLTAKVSGTTTVRDALTVAEDRRLRGSFPSASASLLSKRVNARRT
;
A
#
# COMPACT_ATOMS: atom_id res chain seq x y z
N MET A 1 -47.02 59.43 -6.09
CA MET A 1 -46.91 60.69 -6.84
C MET A 1 -46.50 61.79 -5.88
N ARG A 2 -45.25 62.32 -5.96
CA ARG A 2 -44.72 63.45 -5.15
C ARG A 2 -44.62 63.17 -3.62
N LEU A 3 -43.76 63.79 -2.79
CA LEU A 3 -42.53 64.57 -3.05
C LEU A 3 -41.49 64.41 -1.91
N ARG A 4 -40.25 64.86 -2.17
CA ARG A 4 -39.15 65.19 -1.23
C ARG A 4 -39.62 66.25 -0.19
N ALA A 5 -39.04 66.45 1.00
CA ALA A 5 -37.70 67.00 1.32
C ALA A 5 -37.64 67.31 2.87
N LEU A 6 -36.58 67.77 3.59
CA LEU A 6 -35.14 68.02 3.35
C LEU A 6 -34.35 68.07 4.71
N VAL A 7 -33.01 67.95 4.63
CA VAL A 7 -31.90 68.48 5.48
C VAL A 7 -32.13 69.02 6.91
N ALA A 8 -31.25 68.58 7.83
CA ALA A 8 -30.56 69.43 8.83
C ALA A 8 -29.11 68.93 9.05
N LEU A 9 -28.12 69.82 9.22
CA LEU A 9 -26.69 69.51 9.36
C LEU A 9 -26.05 70.45 10.42
N VAL A 10 -25.32 69.91 11.39
CA VAL A 10 -24.49 70.66 12.36
C VAL A 10 -23.21 69.88 12.69
N ILE A 11 -22.11 70.60 12.94
CA ILE A 11 -20.72 70.13 13.17
C ILE A 11 -20.05 71.19 14.08
N VAL A 12 -19.09 70.94 14.99
CA VAL A 12 -18.26 69.74 15.24
C VAL A 12 -18.49 69.18 16.68
N LEU A 13 -17.62 69.15 17.72
CA LEU A 13 -16.21 69.52 17.95
C LEU A 13 -15.67 68.75 19.19
N SER A 14 -14.50 68.08 19.06
CA SER A 14 -13.57 67.59 20.12
C SER A 14 -14.05 66.66 21.26
N GLY A 15 -13.28 65.59 21.54
CA GLY A 15 -13.42 64.82 22.78
C GLY A 15 -12.74 63.45 22.84
N ALA A 16 -11.42 63.35 22.60
CA ALA A 16 -10.67 62.10 22.73
C ALA A 16 -9.76 62.10 23.98
N PRO A 17 -9.87 61.13 24.90
CA PRO A 17 -8.88 60.94 25.97
C PRO A 17 -7.65 60.19 25.44
N ALA A 18 -6.46 60.61 25.86
CA ALA A 18 -5.20 59.97 25.46
C ALA A 18 -4.93 58.66 26.22
N VAL A 19 -4.25 57.72 25.57
CA VAL A 19 -3.58 56.57 26.20
C VAL A 19 -2.07 56.80 26.03
N PRO A 20 -1.25 56.69 27.10
CA PRO A 20 0.15 57.10 27.04
C PRO A 20 1.01 56.13 26.23
N ALA A 21 1.90 56.70 25.40
CA ALA A 21 3.05 55.97 24.89
C ALA A 21 4.18 55.97 25.93
N HIS A 22 4.84 54.82 26.14
CA HIS A 22 6.29 54.63 25.92
C HIS A 22 6.74 53.25 26.41
N ALA A 23 6.96 52.33 25.46
CA ALA A 23 7.87 51.20 25.58
C ALA A 23 8.20 50.68 24.16
N LEU A 24 9.08 51.38 23.44
CA LEU A 24 9.63 50.83 22.20
C LEU A 24 10.61 49.70 22.55
N ALA A 25 10.20 48.47 22.28
CA ALA A 25 11.11 47.40 21.89
C ALA A 25 10.95 47.21 20.38
N ALA A 26 12.06 47.06 19.66
CA ALA A 26 12.01 47.01 18.20
C ALA A 26 11.24 45.77 17.71
N LEU A 27 10.33 45.97 16.75
CA LEU A 27 9.82 44.89 15.93
C LEU A 27 10.95 44.47 14.98
N ALA A 28 11.72 43.46 15.38
CA ALA A 28 12.41 42.62 14.40
C ALA A 28 11.32 41.89 13.61
N GLU A 29 11.43 41.88 12.28
CA GLU A 29 10.50 41.13 11.43
C GLU A 29 10.72 39.63 11.66
N GLU A 30 9.79 38.98 12.37
CA GLU A 30 9.87 37.55 12.66
C GLU A 30 9.63 36.77 11.37
N GLN A 31 10.74 36.40 10.71
CA GLN A 31 10.79 35.77 9.40
C GLN A 31 9.87 34.54 9.35
N PRO A 32 9.01 34.39 8.33
CA PRO A 32 8.09 33.26 8.27
C PRO A 32 8.85 31.92 8.24
N PRO A 33 8.31 30.85 8.86
CA PRO A 33 8.97 29.56 8.88
C PRO A 33 9.20 29.06 7.44
N PRO A 34 10.33 28.40 7.15
CA PRO A 34 10.63 27.93 5.81
C PRO A 34 9.52 27.00 5.29
N ALA A 35 9.20 27.14 4.00
CA ALA A 35 8.31 26.21 3.33
C ALA A 35 8.89 24.79 3.39
N ALA A 36 8.02 23.78 3.32
CA ALA A 36 8.48 22.44 3.00
C ALA A 36 9.20 22.46 1.63
N PRO A 37 10.29 21.71 1.44
CA PRO A 37 10.92 21.60 0.14
C PRO A 37 9.90 21.08 -0.87
N LYS A 38 9.64 21.86 -1.91
CA LYS A 38 8.74 21.47 -2.99
C LYS A 38 9.40 20.48 -3.95
N LEU A 39 10.72 20.47 -3.99
CA LEU A 39 11.55 19.58 -4.79
C LEU A 39 11.75 18.24 -4.05
N GLU A 40 11.55 17.13 -4.76
CA GLU A 40 11.82 15.78 -4.26
C GLU A 40 13.29 15.61 -3.83
N ALA A 41 13.53 14.82 -2.79
CA ALA A 41 14.88 14.53 -2.32
C ALA A 41 15.70 13.82 -3.42
N GLY A 42 16.97 14.21 -3.57
CA GLY A 42 17.84 13.72 -4.65
C GLY A 42 17.90 14.66 -5.86
N LEU A 43 16.76 15.18 -6.34
CA LEU A 43 16.72 16.04 -7.54
C LEU A 43 17.61 17.30 -7.45
N ALA A 44 17.87 17.82 -6.24
CA ALA A 44 18.73 18.99 -6.04
C ALA A 44 20.24 18.72 -6.28
N ALA A 45 20.64 17.46 -6.48
CA ALA A 45 22.02 17.04 -6.73
C ALA A 45 22.20 16.43 -8.15
N ASP A 46 21.20 16.59 -9.01
CA ASP A 46 21.11 15.99 -10.34
C ASP A 46 21.81 16.89 -11.37
N GLU A 47 23.13 16.76 -11.52
CA GLU A 47 23.95 17.65 -12.37
C GLU A 47 23.73 17.43 -13.88
N ASP A 48 23.50 16.18 -14.31
CA ASP A 48 23.25 15.82 -15.73
C ASP A 48 21.81 16.10 -16.20
N GLY A 49 20.85 16.21 -15.27
CA GLY A 49 19.51 16.73 -15.51
C GLY A 49 18.39 15.69 -15.50
N ALA A 50 17.36 15.98 -14.71
CA ALA A 50 16.20 15.12 -14.54
C ALA A 50 15.00 15.54 -15.40
N ARG A 51 14.28 14.55 -15.92
CA ARG A 51 12.89 14.73 -16.33
C ARG A 51 12.02 14.79 -15.08
N ALA A 52 11.21 15.84 -14.93
CA ALA A 52 10.45 16.12 -13.72
C ALA A 52 9.02 16.64 -14.00
N ILE A 53 8.06 16.13 -13.23
CA ILE A 53 6.68 16.62 -13.17
C ILE A 53 6.66 17.82 -12.22
N VAL A 54 6.26 18.98 -12.74
CA VAL A 54 6.09 20.23 -12.01
C VAL A 54 4.59 20.44 -11.80
N GLU A 55 4.14 20.21 -10.57
CA GLU A 55 2.74 20.26 -10.15
C GLU A 55 2.35 21.68 -9.74
N LEU A 56 1.14 22.12 -10.13
CA LEU A 56 0.72 23.53 -10.11
C LEU A 56 -0.49 23.74 -9.21
N ALA A 57 -0.63 24.96 -8.67
CA ALA A 57 -1.77 25.31 -7.81
C ALA A 57 -3.10 25.46 -8.57
N ALA A 58 -3.07 25.64 -9.91
CA ALA A 58 -4.22 25.55 -10.80
C ALA A 58 -3.80 25.28 -12.27
N PRO A 59 -4.64 24.65 -13.12
CA PRO A 59 -4.30 24.41 -14.53
C PRO A 59 -4.03 25.69 -15.33
N ALA A 60 -4.77 26.76 -15.05
CA ALA A 60 -4.63 28.07 -15.70
C ALA A 60 -3.29 28.80 -15.40
N GLN A 61 -2.37 28.16 -14.67
CA GLN A 61 -1.01 28.65 -14.42
C GLN A 61 0.04 27.99 -15.34
N ALA A 62 -0.33 26.90 -16.06
CA ALA A 62 0.61 26.11 -16.86
C ALA A 62 1.42 26.94 -17.87
N ASP A 63 0.78 27.83 -18.64
CA ASP A 63 1.48 28.72 -19.58
C ASP A 63 2.54 29.62 -18.91
N GLN A 64 2.28 30.06 -17.67
CA GLN A 64 3.17 30.97 -16.97
C GLN A 64 4.37 30.23 -16.37
N VAL A 65 4.12 29.09 -15.71
CA VAL A 65 5.20 28.27 -15.13
C VAL A 65 6.05 27.65 -16.25
N ALA A 66 5.45 27.23 -17.36
CA ALA A 66 6.18 26.81 -18.55
C ALA A 66 6.91 27.98 -19.25
N GLY A 67 6.44 29.21 -19.09
CA GLY A 67 7.15 30.42 -19.52
C GLY A 67 8.42 30.67 -18.70
N GLU A 68 8.33 30.56 -17.37
CA GLU A 68 9.47 30.73 -16.47
C GLU A 68 10.46 29.55 -16.54
N ALA A 69 9.99 28.30 -16.66
CA ALA A 69 10.85 27.13 -16.89
C ALA A 69 11.74 27.31 -18.14
N ARG A 70 11.17 27.74 -19.27
CA ARG A 70 11.92 28.05 -20.52
C ARG A 70 12.86 29.25 -20.42
N SER A 71 12.89 29.97 -19.29
CA SER A 71 13.80 31.08 -19.03
C SER A 71 14.97 30.73 -18.11
N LEU A 72 14.96 29.52 -17.53
CA LEU A 72 16.03 28.98 -16.71
C LEU A 72 17.12 28.32 -17.58
N PRO A 73 18.38 28.28 -17.14
CA PRO A 73 19.42 27.55 -17.86
C PRO A 73 19.06 26.07 -17.95
N GLU A 74 19.43 25.45 -19.09
CA GLU A 74 19.39 23.99 -19.31
C GLU A 74 18.03 23.36 -18.97
N THR A 75 16.94 24.10 -19.21
CA THR A 75 15.57 23.70 -18.85
C THR A 75 14.63 23.72 -20.07
N ASP A 76 14.17 22.54 -20.47
CA ASP A 76 13.19 22.36 -21.55
C ASP A 76 11.81 21.95 -21.01
N VAL A 77 10.73 22.53 -21.54
CA VAL A 77 9.36 22.07 -21.23
C VAL A 77 8.98 20.94 -22.19
N VAL A 78 9.14 19.71 -21.70
CA VAL A 78 8.92 18.45 -22.44
C VAL A 78 7.44 18.19 -22.73
N LEU A 79 6.54 18.53 -21.80
CA LEU A 79 5.10 18.35 -21.97
C LEU A 79 4.32 19.44 -21.24
N GLN A 80 3.34 20.04 -21.92
CA GLN A 80 2.41 20.99 -21.35
C GLN A 80 0.99 20.61 -21.81
N PRO A 81 0.27 19.74 -21.07
CA PRO A 81 -1.08 19.33 -21.46
C PRO A 81 -2.10 20.45 -21.24
N GLY A 82 -3.18 20.44 -22.02
CA GLY A 82 -4.32 21.32 -21.80
C GLY A 82 -5.10 20.92 -20.53
N ASP A 83 -5.60 21.92 -19.80
CA ASP A 83 -6.48 21.77 -18.63
C ASP A 83 -5.95 20.92 -17.43
N THR A 84 -4.65 20.59 -17.39
CA THR A 84 -4.01 19.87 -16.28
C THR A 84 -3.24 20.78 -15.31
N SER A 85 -3.30 20.48 -14.01
CA SER A 85 -2.49 21.13 -12.95
C SER A 85 -1.02 20.66 -12.92
N PHE A 86 -0.41 20.34 -14.06
CA PHE A 86 1.01 20.00 -14.13
C PHE A 86 1.61 20.32 -15.51
N ILE A 87 2.93 20.48 -15.54
CA ILE A 87 3.76 20.40 -16.75
C ILE A 87 4.90 19.40 -16.50
N VAL A 88 5.57 18.94 -17.56
CA VAL A 88 6.81 18.18 -17.47
C VAL A 88 7.94 19.03 -18.01
N VAL A 89 9.04 19.08 -17.27
CA VAL A 89 10.30 19.70 -17.69
C VAL A 89 11.43 18.67 -17.73
N GLN A 90 12.48 18.96 -18.49
CA GLN A 90 13.81 18.40 -18.35
C GLN A 90 14.67 19.52 -17.76
N GLY A 91 15.42 19.29 -16.69
CA GLY A 91 16.25 20.34 -16.08
C GLY A 91 17.25 19.85 -15.03
N THR A 92 18.35 20.57 -14.86
CA THR A 92 19.39 20.31 -13.85
C THR A 92 18.88 20.58 -12.43
N GLY A 93 19.55 20.00 -11.43
CA GLY A 93 19.17 20.19 -10.02
C GLY A 93 19.18 21.65 -9.56
N GLU A 94 20.05 22.50 -10.14
CA GLU A 94 20.01 23.95 -9.92
C GLU A 94 18.73 24.57 -10.51
N SER A 95 18.39 24.26 -11.77
CA SER A 95 17.23 24.85 -12.43
C SER A 95 15.90 24.39 -11.83
N LEU A 96 15.78 23.12 -11.45
CA LEU A 96 14.63 22.60 -10.70
C LEU A 96 14.52 23.22 -9.30
N THR A 97 15.65 23.53 -8.64
CA THR A 97 15.68 24.25 -7.37
C THR A 97 15.27 25.72 -7.52
N GLU A 98 15.56 26.37 -8.65
CA GLU A 98 15.05 27.70 -8.96
C GLU A 98 13.55 27.67 -9.30
N LEU A 99 13.11 26.76 -10.17
CA LEU A 99 11.70 26.62 -10.57
C LEU A 99 10.79 26.31 -9.38
N ALA A 100 11.28 25.55 -8.40
CA ALA A 100 10.57 25.31 -7.14
C ALA A 100 10.21 26.61 -6.39
N LYS A 101 10.94 27.71 -6.58
CA LYS A 101 10.69 28.99 -5.87
C LYS A 101 9.42 29.70 -6.36
N ASP A 102 8.93 29.41 -7.58
CA ASP A 102 7.68 29.97 -8.11
C ASP A 102 6.49 29.68 -7.16
N PRO A 103 5.76 30.69 -6.64
CA PRO A 103 4.62 30.48 -5.76
C PRO A 103 3.44 29.70 -6.39
N ARG A 104 3.41 29.52 -7.72
CA ARG A 104 2.41 28.70 -8.45
C ARG A 104 2.77 27.21 -8.45
N VAL A 105 4.06 26.87 -8.30
CA VAL A 105 4.53 25.48 -8.18
C VAL A 105 4.23 24.93 -6.79
N VAL A 106 3.57 23.77 -6.75
CA VAL A 106 3.17 23.02 -5.54
C VAL A 106 4.20 21.95 -5.20
N SER A 107 4.64 21.18 -6.20
CA SER A 107 5.69 20.17 -6.06
C SER A 107 6.49 20.03 -7.36
N ILE A 108 7.73 19.53 -7.26
CA ILE A 108 8.55 19.07 -8.38
C ILE A 108 9.08 17.69 -8.00
N ARG A 109 8.71 16.67 -8.78
CA ARG A 109 9.07 15.26 -8.56
C ARG A 109 9.56 14.61 -9.85
N ARG A 110 10.45 13.63 -9.76
CA ARG A 110 11.05 12.95 -10.92
C ARG A 110 9.93 12.32 -11.75
N ASP A 111 9.96 12.52 -13.06
CA ASP A 111 9.01 11.93 -14.01
C ASP A 111 9.48 10.50 -14.31
N ARG A 112 9.23 9.63 -13.34
CA ARG A 112 9.72 8.24 -13.29
C ARG A 112 9.25 7.48 -14.53
N THR A 113 10.20 6.86 -15.23
CA THR A 113 9.89 5.93 -16.32
C THR A 113 9.45 4.60 -15.75
N TYR A 114 8.24 4.20 -16.10
CA TYR A 114 7.70 2.87 -15.84
C TYR A 114 7.83 2.07 -17.14
N SER A 115 8.69 1.06 -17.14
CA SER A 115 8.80 0.10 -18.23
C SER A 115 7.78 -0.99 -17.96
N PRO A 116 6.77 -1.22 -18.83
CA PRO A 116 5.78 -2.25 -18.58
C PRO A 116 6.48 -3.60 -18.45
N SER A 117 6.45 -4.17 -17.25
CA SER A 117 6.75 -5.57 -17.06
C SER A 117 5.71 -6.39 -17.80
N SER A 118 5.99 -7.67 -17.96
CA SER A 118 5.05 -8.61 -18.56
C SER A 118 5.03 -9.87 -17.73
N LEU A 119 3.95 -10.63 -17.84
CA LEU A 119 3.87 -11.98 -17.33
C LEU A 119 5.02 -12.82 -17.87
N ALA A 120 5.49 -12.57 -19.11
CA ALA A 120 6.68 -13.22 -19.66
C ALA A 120 7.99 -12.87 -18.92
N SER A 121 8.19 -11.62 -18.48
CA SER A 121 9.37 -11.25 -17.68
C SER A 121 9.26 -11.77 -16.23
N GLY A 122 8.08 -11.69 -15.61
CA GLY A 122 7.80 -12.30 -14.31
C GLY A 122 8.03 -13.83 -14.30
N LEU A 123 7.54 -14.53 -15.32
CA LEU A 123 7.77 -15.97 -15.54
C LEU A 123 9.27 -16.30 -15.68
N THR A 124 10.03 -15.47 -16.39
CA THR A 124 11.48 -15.66 -16.60
C THR A 124 12.26 -15.42 -15.30
N LEU A 125 11.89 -14.39 -14.54
CA LEU A 125 12.50 -14.03 -13.25
C LEU A 125 12.32 -15.14 -12.20
N VAL A 126 11.13 -15.76 -12.15
CA VAL A 126 10.89 -16.93 -11.27
C VAL A 126 11.37 -18.25 -11.88
N GLY A 127 11.76 -18.28 -13.16
CA GLY A 127 12.24 -19.49 -13.85
C GLY A 127 11.16 -20.48 -14.29
N ALA A 128 9.91 -20.04 -14.41
CA ALA A 128 8.83 -20.87 -14.93
C ALA A 128 9.08 -21.27 -16.40
N ASP A 129 9.64 -20.37 -17.19
CA ASP A 129 10.09 -20.61 -18.57
C ASP A 129 11.00 -21.86 -18.69
N ARG A 130 11.99 -21.96 -17.79
CA ARG A 130 12.95 -23.05 -17.72
C ARG A 130 12.33 -24.33 -17.13
N ALA A 131 11.38 -24.20 -16.21
CA ALA A 131 10.61 -25.35 -15.70
C ALA A 131 9.73 -25.98 -16.80
N HIS A 132 9.04 -25.15 -17.60
CA HIS A 132 8.26 -25.60 -18.74
C HIS A 132 9.13 -26.29 -19.78
N ALA A 133 10.36 -25.80 -20.00
CA ALA A 133 11.34 -26.42 -20.90
C ALA A 133 11.82 -27.81 -20.42
N GLU A 134 11.82 -28.10 -19.11
CA GLU A 134 12.00 -29.46 -18.57
C GLU A 134 10.72 -30.33 -18.63
N GLY A 135 9.60 -29.80 -19.12
CA GLY A 135 8.30 -30.47 -19.12
C GLY A 135 7.58 -30.47 -17.76
N ALA A 136 7.98 -29.56 -16.86
CA ALA A 136 7.32 -29.29 -15.59
C ALA A 136 6.40 -28.07 -15.72
N ASP A 137 5.12 -28.30 -16.01
CA ASP A 137 4.09 -27.33 -16.36
C ASP A 137 2.89 -27.34 -15.39
N GLY A 138 2.91 -28.18 -14.36
CA GLY A 138 1.82 -28.40 -13.39
C GLY A 138 0.82 -29.48 -13.78
N ARG A 139 0.99 -30.20 -14.91
CA ARG A 139 0.03 -31.22 -15.37
C ARG A 139 -0.22 -32.34 -14.36
N GLY A 140 -1.47 -32.76 -14.24
CA GLY A 140 -1.91 -33.74 -13.26
C GLY A 140 -2.08 -33.17 -11.84
N THR A 141 -1.89 -31.86 -11.66
CA THR A 141 -2.22 -31.14 -10.43
C THR A 141 -3.39 -30.18 -10.66
N THR A 142 -3.91 -29.63 -9.57
CA THR A 142 -4.99 -28.65 -9.58
C THR A 142 -4.70 -27.56 -8.57
N ILE A 143 -5.04 -26.32 -8.91
CA ILE A 143 -5.03 -25.17 -8.01
C ILE A 143 -6.45 -24.64 -7.81
N ALA A 144 -6.71 -24.05 -6.66
CA ALA A 144 -7.92 -23.27 -6.44
C ALA A 144 -7.58 -21.78 -6.40
N VAL A 145 -8.47 -20.93 -6.94
CA VAL A 145 -8.38 -19.48 -6.84
C VAL A 145 -9.65 -18.98 -6.15
N VAL A 146 -9.49 -18.41 -4.96
CA VAL A 146 -10.57 -17.89 -4.11
C VAL A 146 -10.57 -16.36 -4.23
N ASP A 147 -11.49 -15.82 -5.04
CA ASP A 147 -11.44 -14.43 -5.49
C ASP A 147 -12.84 -13.92 -5.92
N THR A 148 -12.87 -12.84 -6.70
CA THR A 148 -14.02 -12.11 -7.23
C THR A 148 -14.79 -12.84 -8.33
N GLY A 149 -14.19 -13.82 -8.99
CA GLY A 149 -14.75 -14.62 -10.08
C GLY A 149 -13.70 -14.96 -11.16
N VAL A 150 -14.11 -15.62 -12.25
CA VAL A 150 -13.27 -15.83 -13.43
C VAL A 150 -14.08 -15.79 -14.73
N ASP A 151 -13.55 -15.18 -15.79
CA ASP A 151 -13.99 -15.49 -17.16
C ASP A 151 -13.38 -16.82 -17.62
N ALA A 152 -14.04 -17.93 -17.29
CA ALA A 152 -13.58 -19.28 -17.64
C ALA A 152 -13.52 -19.56 -19.16
N ALA A 153 -14.10 -18.69 -20.00
CA ALA A 153 -14.03 -18.79 -21.45
C ALA A 153 -12.86 -17.97 -22.04
N HIS A 154 -12.10 -17.25 -21.20
CA HIS A 154 -10.98 -16.41 -21.63
C HIS A 154 -9.91 -17.24 -22.38
N PRO A 155 -9.53 -16.89 -23.62
CA PRO A 155 -8.63 -17.72 -24.44
C PRO A 155 -7.28 -18.04 -23.78
N ALA A 156 -6.72 -17.09 -23.02
CA ALA A 156 -5.45 -17.28 -22.32
C ALA A 156 -5.50 -18.30 -21.17
N LEU A 157 -6.68 -18.78 -20.74
CA LEU A 157 -6.83 -19.82 -19.72
C LEU A 157 -6.91 -21.25 -20.29
N GLY A 158 -6.86 -21.42 -21.61
CA GLY A 158 -6.76 -22.74 -22.27
C GLY A 158 -7.91 -23.72 -22.00
N GLY A 159 -9.03 -23.28 -21.41
CA GLY A 159 -10.10 -24.14 -20.92
C GLY A 159 -9.79 -24.88 -19.60
N LYS A 160 -8.80 -24.42 -18.83
CA LYS A 160 -8.34 -25.08 -17.59
C LYS A 160 -9.24 -24.93 -16.36
N VAL A 161 -10.29 -24.10 -16.41
CA VAL A 161 -11.25 -23.98 -15.29
C VAL A 161 -12.21 -25.18 -15.30
N VAL A 162 -11.82 -26.25 -14.61
CA VAL A 162 -12.54 -27.54 -14.56
C VAL A 162 -13.65 -27.61 -13.51
N ARG A 163 -13.70 -26.63 -12.60
CA ARG A 163 -14.71 -26.54 -11.53
C ARG A 163 -14.94 -25.08 -11.16
N GLN A 164 -16.20 -24.76 -10.83
CA GLN A 164 -16.57 -23.47 -10.27
C GLN A 164 -17.43 -23.65 -9.01
N ALA A 165 -17.36 -22.68 -8.11
CA ALA A 165 -18.27 -22.50 -6.98
C ALA A 165 -18.40 -21.02 -6.62
N CYS A 166 -19.46 -20.64 -5.93
CA CYS A 166 -19.69 -19.29 -5.45
C CYS A 166 -20.35 -19.28 -4.08
N PHE A 167 -19.89 -18.36 -3.23
CA PHE A 167 -20.40 -18.09 -1.89
C PHE A 167 -20.48 -16.57 -1.72
N SER A 168 -21.65 -15.99 -1.95
CA SER A 168 -21.82 -14.55 -2.08
C SER A 168 -23.06 -14.11 -1.29
N VAL A 169 -22.93 -13.10 -0.43
CA VAL A 169 -23.97 -12.72 0.54
C VAL A 169 -25.18 -12.11 -0.16
N VAL A 170 -26.37 -12.38 0.39
CA VAL A 170 -27.65 -11.77 0.00
C VAL A 170 -28.29 -11.19 1.26
N ASP A 171 -28.39 -9.86 1.34
CA ASP A 171 -28.96 -9.13 2.47
C ASP A 171 -29.49 -7.75 2.00
N GLU A 172 -30.05 -6.93 2.89
CA GLU A 172 -30.50 -5.57 2.56
C GLU A 172 -29.30 -4.70 2.10
N GLY A 173 -29.30 -4.30 0.83
CA GLY A 173 -28.20 -3.56 0.20
C GLY A 173 -27.02 -4.42 -0.29
N VAL A 174 -27.08 -5.75 -0.13
CA VAL A 174 -26.03 -6.70 -0.50
C VAL A 174 -26.57 -7.72 -1.50
N ARG A 175 -26.03 -7.71 -2.73
CA ARG A 175 -26.44 -8.58 -3.83
C ARG A 175 -25.37 -9.63 -4.13
N SER A 176 -25.82 -10.87 -4.30
CA SER A 176 -24.96 -11.98 -4.71
C SER A 176 -24.39 -11.75 -6.12
N LEU A 177 -23.13 -12.14 -6.28
CA LEU A 177 -22.41 -12.22 -7.56
C LEU A 177 -22.46 -13.63 -8.19
N CYS A 178 -23.09 -14.60 -7.52
CA CYS A 178 -23.30 -15.94 -8.08
C CYS A 178 -24.23 -15.88 -9.29
N GLN A 179 -23.99 -16.72 -10.31
CA GLN A 179 -24.79 -16.72 -11.54
C GLN A 179 -26.30 -16.95 -11.28
N ASN A 180 -26.65 -17.78 -10.29
CA ASN A 180 -28.03 -18.01 -9.87
C ASN A 180 -28.66 -16.90 -8.98
N GLY A 181 -27.90 -15.86 -8.62
CA GLY A 181 -28.31 -14.77 -7.73
C GLY A 181 -28.61 -15.18 -6.27
N GLN A 182 -28.24 -16.40 -5.87
CA GLN A 182 -28.46 -16.94 -4.52
C GLN A 182 -27.22 -16.81 -3.65
N GLY A 183 -27.35 -17.15 -2.35
CA GLY A 183 -26.24 -17.16 -1.40
C GLY A 183 -25.10 -18.15 -1.73
N THR A 184 -25.35 -19.11 -2.63
CA THR A 184 -24.39 -20.16 -3.01
C THR A 184 -24.72 -20.72 -4.40
N ASP A 185 -23.68 -21.05 -5.17
CA ASP A 185 -23.78 -21.79 -6.44
C ASP A 185 -22.61 -22.78 -6.58
N THR A 186 -22.84 -23.91 -7.23
CA THR A 186 -21.83 -24.95 -7.54
C THR A 186 -22.00 -25.53 -8.94
N SER A 187 -22.78 -24.85 -9.80
CA SER A 187 -22.91 -25.12 -11.23
C SER A 187 -21.62 -24.84 -12.00
N GLU A 188 -21.56 -25.29 -13.26
CA GLU A 188 -20.37 -25.17 -14.13
C GLU A 188 -19.95 -23.71 -14.42
N ARG A 189 -20.84 -22.73 -14.19
CA ARG A 189 -20.60 -21.29 -14.34
C ARG A 189 -20.85 -20.50 -13.04
N ALA A 190 -20.78 -21.16 -11.88
CA ALA A 190 -21.05 -20.54 -10.58
C ALA A 190 -20.20 -19.27 -10.29
N ALA A 191 -18.95 -19.23 -10.76
CA ALA A 191 -17.95 -18.20 -10.51
C ALA A 191 -17.74 -17.24 -11.70
N ASP A 192 -18.66 -17.23 -12.66
CA ASP A 192 -18.56 -16.52 -13.94
C ASP A 192 -18.45 -14.99 -13.80
N ALA A 193 -17.26 -14.42 -13.98
CA ALA A 193 -17.02 -12.97 -13.88
C ALA A 193 -17.65 -12.15 -15.02
N THR A 194 -18.30 -12.79 -16.01
CA THR A 194 -18.99 -12.10 -17.12
C THR A 194 -20.47 -11.82 -16.83
N VAL A 195 -21.00 -12.25 -15.67
CA VAL A 195 -22.41 -12.05 -15.32
C VAL A 195 -22.77 -10.56 -15.16
N PRO A 196 -24.02 -10.13 -15.49
CA PRO A 196 -24.44 -8.74 -15.32
C PRO A 196 -24.31 -8.19 -13.89
N ALA A 197 -24.30 -9.07 -12.87
CA ALA A 197 -24.08 -8.68 -11.48
C ALA A 197 -22.66 -8.13 -11.22
N CYS A 198 -21.67 -8.49 -12.04
CA CYS A 198 -20.29 -7.99 -11.95
C CYS A 198 -20.07 -6.63 -12.65
N VAL A 199 -20.96 -6.22 -13.56
CA VAL A 199 -20.73 -5.03 -14.42
C VAL A 199 -21.36 -3.77 -13.81
N ASP A 200 -20.62 -2.65 -13.82
CA ASP A 200 -21.16 -1.32 -13.56
C ASP A 200 -20.74 -0.32 -14.64
N GLY A 201 -21.71 0.15 -15.43
CA GLY A 201 -21.46 1.05 -16.56
C GLY A 201 -20.57 0.41 -17.65
N GLN A 202 -19.26 0.64 -17.55
CA GLN A 202 -18.22 0.08 -18.42
C GLN A 202 -17.09 -0.62 -17.63
N VAL A 203 -17.19 -0.70 -16.31
CA VAL A 203 -16.23 -1.35 -15.40
C VAL A 203 -16.74 -2.76 -15.07
N ASN A 204 -15.83 -3.73 -14.97
CA ASN A 204 -16.15 -5.04 -14.42
C ASN A 204 -15.56 -5.17 -13.01
N LEU A 205 -16.42 -5.13 -11.99
CA LEU A 205 -16.01 -5.21 -10.58
C LEU A 205 -15.33 -6.56 -10.25
N CYS A 206 -15.56 -7.60 -11.06
CA CYS A 206 -15.02 -8.95 -10.88
C CYS A 206 -13.78 -9.26 -11.74
N GLU A 207 -13.11 -8.24 -12.28
CA GLU A 207 -11.96 -8.44 -13.19
C GLU A 207 -10.71 -9.04 -12.50
N HIS A 208 -10.50 -8.68 -11.24
CA HIS A 208 -9.34 -9.07 -10.41
C HIS A 208 -9.08 -10.59 -10.41
N GLY A 209 -10.12 -11.41 -10.23
CA GLY A 209 -9.97 -12.86 -10.12
C GLY A 209 -9.64 -13.54 -11.44
N THR A 210 -10.00 -12.92 -12.57
CA THR A 210 -9.57 -13.38 -13.90
C THR A 210 -8.09 -13.07 -14.12
N HIS A 211 -7.61 -11.94 -13.60
CA HIS A 211 -6.20 -11.52 -13.69
C HIS A 211 -5.30 -12.42 -12.85
N VAL A 212 -5.67 -12.61 -11.58
CA VAL A 212 -5.01 -13.55 -10.65
C VAL A 212 -5.00 -14.98 -11.20
N THR A 213 -6.11 -15.45 -11.77
CA THR A 213 -6.18 -16.79 -12.39
C THR A 213 -5.26 -16.90 -13.61
N GLY A 214 -5.16 -15.85 -14.43
CA GLY A 214 -4.26 -15.81 -15.59
C GLY A 214 -2.79 -15.93 -15.21
N ILE A 215 -2.35 -15.24 -14.15
CA ILE A 215 -0.98 -15.35 -13.64
C ILE A 215 -0.69 -16.77 -13.16
N ALA A 216 -1.58 -17.36 -12.35
CA ALA A 216 -1.38 -18.71 -11.81
C ALA A 216 -1.37 -19.78 -12.92
N HIS A 217 -2.24 -19.62 -13.93
CA HIS A 217 -2.25 -20.45 -15.12
C HIS A 217 -0.98 -20.30 -15.95
N ALA A 218 -0.48 -19.08 -16.16
CA ALA A 218 0.73 -18.88 -16.95
C ALA A 218 1.98 -19.49 -16.29
N VAL A 219 2.03 -19.54 -14.95
CA VAL A 219 3.10 -20.23 -14.21
C VAL A 219 2.96 -21.75 -14.27
N ALA A 220 1.72 -22.26 -14.28
CA ALA A 220 1.39 -23.68 -14.32
C ALA A 220 0.36 -24.04 -15.43
N PRO A 221 0.72 -23.93 -16.72
CA PRO A 221 -0.25 -24.03 -17.82
C PRO A 221 -0.80 -25.46 -18.01
N GLY A 222 -0.09 -26.47 -17.50
CA GLY A 222 -0.55 -27.85 -17.44
C GLY A 222 -1.54 -28.12 -16.31
N ALA A 223 -1.61 -27.30 -15.27
CA ALA A 223 -2.50 -27.51 -14.12
C ALA A 223 -3.96 -27.22 -14.46
N ASP A 224 -4.87 -27.90 -13.77
CA ASP A 224 -6.30 -27.62 -13.80
C ASP A 224 -6.69 -26.61 -12.69
N ILE A 225 -7.82 -25.92 -12.84
CA ILE A 225 -8.19 -24.76 -12.01
C ILE A 225 -9.61 -24.93 -11.43
N VAL A 226 -9.73 -24.71 -10.12
CA VAL A 226 -11.00 -24.54 -9.40
C VAL A 226 -11.19 -23.05 -9.11
N ALA A 227 -12.15 -22.39 -9.75
CA ALA A 227 -12.47 -21.00 -9.43
C ALA A 227 -13.55 -20.94 -8.34
N VAL A 228 -13.31 -20.17 -7.28
CA VAL A 228 -14.27 -19.99 -6.18
C VAL A 228 -14.52 -18.50 -5.96
N GLN A 229 -15.76 -18.09 -6.25
CA GLN A 229 -16.24 -16.73 -6.06
C GLN A 229 -16.61 -16.53 -4.58
N VAL A 230 -16.12 -15.47 -3.95
CA VAL A 230 -16.38 -15.14 -2.53
C VAL A 230 -16.81 -13.71 -2.25
N PHE A 231 -16.84 -12.85 -3.27
CA PHE A 231 -17.20 -11.44 -3.13
C PHE A 231 -18.71 -11.22 -3.32
N SER A 232 -19.26 -10.18 -2.70
CA SER A 232 -20.67 -9.77 -2.81
C SER A 232 -20.71 -8.31 -3.25
N ARG A 233 -21.70 -7.91 -4.05
CA ARG A 233 -21.85 -6.52 -4.53
C ARG A 233 -22.69 -5.71 -3.56
N LEU A 234 -22.17 -4.57 -3.15
CA LEU A 234 -22.83 -3.64 -2.24
C LEU A 234 -23.38 -2.46 -3.04
N ASP A 235 -24.65 -2.13 -2.79
CA ASP A 235 -25.34 -1.00 -3.42
C ASP A 235 -25.11 0.35 -2.69
N ASP A 236 -24.46 0.31 -1.52
CA ASP A 236 -23.90 1.49 -0.82
C ASP A 236 -22.54 1.12 -0.20
N CYS A 237 -21.55 2.01 -0.28
CA CYS A 237 -20.15 1.75 0.09
C CYS A 237 -19.49 3.00 0.69
N ASP A 238 -19.20 2.97 2.00
CA ASP A 238 -18.75 4.13 2.79
C ASP A 238 -17.48 4.83 2.24
N ASP A 239 -16.47 4.07 1.75
CA ASP A 239 -15.12 4.60 1.48
C ASP A 239 -14.72 4.71 -0.01
N THR A 240 -15.32 3.93 -0.90
CA THR A 240 -14.92 3.83 -2.33
C THR A 240 -15.91 4.45 -3.31
N GLY A 241 -17.12 4.76 -2.87
CA GLY A 241 -18.25 5.06 -3.74
C GLY A 241 -18.98 3.80 -4.20
N ALA A 242 -20.30 3.91 -4.38
CA ALA A 242 -21.16 2.79 -4.72
C ALA A 242 -21.41 2.70 -6.24
N PRO A 243 -21.56 1.48 -6.80
CA PRO A 243 -21.49 0.19 -6.13
C PRO A 243 -20.06 -0.37 -6.07
N CYS A 244 -19.74 -1.10 -5.00
CA CYS A 244 -18.46 -1.78 -4.83
C CYS A 244 -18.66 -3.27 -4.55
N ILE A 245 -17.57 -4.02 -4.30
CA ILE A 245 -17.63 -5.44 -3.90
C ILE A 245 -16.79 -5.71 -2.66
N THR A 246 -17.17 -6.69 -1.85
CA THR A 246 -16.39 -7.14 -0.68
C THR A 246 -16.52 -8.64 -0.43
N ALA A 247 -15.47 -9.28 0.10
CA ALA A 247 -15.51 -10.67 0.54
C ALA A 247 -15.87 -10.72 2.03
N TYR A 248 -16.97 -11.39 2.37
CA TYR A 248 -17.34 -11.62 3.76
C TYR A 248 -16.58 -12.84 4.32
N GLU A 249 -16.20 -12.80 5.59
CA GLU A 249 -15.52 -13.94 6.24
C GLU A 249 -16.34 -15.24 6.16
N SER A 250 -17.66 -15.16 6.26
CA SER A 250 -18.57 -16.29 6.05
C SER A 250 -18.42 -16.93 4.67
N SER A 251 -18.25 -16.13 3.61
CA SER A 251 -17.98 -16.62 2.25
C SER A 251 -16.63 -17.32 2.15
N LEU A 252 -15.58 -16.77 2.78
CA LEU A 252 -14.25 -17.37 2.82
C LEU A 252 -14.25 -18.71 3.56
N LEU A 253 -14.89 -18.79 4.73
CA LEU A 253 -15.03 -20.02 5.50
C LEU A 253 -15.79 -21.11 4.72
N LEU A 254 -16.89 -20.75 4.05
CA LEU A 254 -17.64 -21.67 3.19
C LEU A 254 -16.83 -22.14 1.99
N ALA A 255 -16.06 -21.25 1.35
CA ALA A 255 -15.16 -21.59 0.25
C ALA A 255 -14.05 -22.56 0.67
N MET A 256 -13.40 -22.32 1.81
CA MET A 256 -12.35 -23.20 2.32
C MET A 256 -12.90 -24.56 2.77
N GLU A 257 -14.09 -24.61 3.37
CA GLU A 257 -14.77 -25.85 3.73
C GLU A 257 -15.23 -26.64 2.48
N TYR A 258 -15.68 -25.94 1.43
CA TYR A 258 -15.93 -26.52 0.12
C TYR A 258 -14.65 -27.11 -0.49
N LEU A 259 -13.54 -26.38 -0.52
CA LEU A 259 -12.26 -26.88 -1.04
C LEU A 259 -11.71 -28.06 -0.21
N THR A 260 -11.90 -28.02 1.11
CA THR A 260 -11.53 -29.12 2.03
C THR A 260 -12.27 -30.41 1.69
N ARG A 261 -13.55 -30.35 1.30
CA ARG A 261 -14.30 -31.49 0.73
C ARG A 261 -13.89 -31.83 -0.69
N LEU A 262 -13.66 -30.81 -1.53
CA LEU A 262 -13.39 -30.98 -2.95
C LEU A 262 -12.13 -31.83 -3.19
N LYS A 263 -11.14 -31.73 -2.30
CA LYS A 263 -9.93 -32.57 -2.25
C LYS A 263 -10.17 -34.09 -2.18
N ASP A 264 -11.37 -34.57 -1.81
CA ASP A 264 -11.75 -35.99 -1.93
C ASP A 264 -12.16 -36.41 -3.35
N THR A 265 -12.51 -35.44 -4.19
CA THR A 265 -13.20 -35.66 -5.48
C THR A 265 -12.46 -35.06 -6.68
N VAL A 266 -11.58 -34.09 -6.45
CA VAL A 266 -10.69 -33.48 -7.44
C VAL A 266 -9.26 -33.96 -7.12
N PRO A 267 -8.68 -34.84 -7.95
CA PRO A 267 -7.32 -35.31 -7.76
C PRO A 267 -6.34 -34.15 -7.95
N GLY A 268 -5.16 -34.24 -7.33
CA GLY A 268 -4.08 -33.28 -7.60
C GLY A 268 -4.28 -31.87 -7.04
N LEU A 269 -5.38 -31.53 -6.36
CA LEU A 269 -5.55 -30.22 -5.70
C LEU A 269 -4.45 -30.00 -4.65
N VAL A 270 -3.51 -29.06 -4.89
CA VAL A 270 -2.32 -28.86 -4.04
C VAL A 270 -2.15 -27.44 -3.48
N ALA A 271 -2.79 -26.43 -4.07
CA ALA A 271 -2.72 -25.07 -3.56
C ALA A 271 -4.06 -24.32 -3.66
N VAL A 272 -4.26 -23.35 -2.77
CA VAL A 272 -5.36 -22.38 -2.77
C VAL A 272 -4.77 -20.97 -2.78
N ASN A 273 -5.01 -20.22 -3.85
CA ASN A 273 -4.67 -18.80 -3.93
C ASN A 273 -5.74 -17.94 -3.27
N MET A 274 -5.35 -17.07 -2.34
CA MET A 274 -6.19 -16.04 -1.72
C MET A 274 -5.53 -14.67 -1.92
N SER A 275 -5.74 -14.06 -3.09
CA SER A 275 -5.22 -12.72 -3.46
C SER A 275 -6.04 -11.58 -2.82
N LEU A 276 -6.42 -11.78 -1.56
CA LEU A 276 -7.30 -10.91 -0.78
C LEU A 276 -6.81 -10.88 0.67
N GLY A 277 -7.12 -9.80 1.38
CA GLY A 277 -6.74 -9.64 2.78
C GLY A 277 -7.66 -8.67 3.53
N GLY A 278 -7.74 -8.83 4.85
CA GLY A 278 -8.49 -7.95 5.75
C GLY A 278 -7.76 -7.69 7.06
N GLY A 279 -7.80 -6.43 7.54
CA GLY A 279 -7.02 -6.00 8.71
C GLY A 279 -5.51 -5.93 8.43
N LEU A 280 -4.73 -5.69 9.49
CA LEU A 280 -3.28 -5.63 9.45
C LEU A 280 -2.72 -6.01 10.84
N TYR A 281 -1.75 -6.92 10.85
CA TYR A 281 -1.15 -7.48 12.06
C TYR A 281 0.38 -7.52 11.89
N ASP A 282 1.13 -6.86 12.78
CA ASP A 282 2.60 -6.71 12.76
C ASP A 282 3.40 -8.04 12.73
N GLY A 283 2.74 -9.19 12.84
CA GLY A 283 3.30 -10.53 12.89
C GLY A 283 2.19 -11.59 12.80
N SER A 284 2.43 -12.80 13.33
CA SER A 284 1.37 -13.83 13.39
C SER A 284 0.16 -13.37 14.21
N CYS A 285 -1.04 -13.57 13.65
CA CYS A 285 -2.32 -13.32 14.29
C CYS A 285 -2.97 -14.59 14.90
N ASP A 286 -2.22 -15.70 15.03
CA ASP A 286 -2.71 -16.99 15.57
C ASP A 286 -3.32 -16.90 16.98
N GLY A 287 -3.00 -15.85 17.75
CA GLY A 287 -3.52 -15.64 19.09
C GLY A 287 -4.86 -14.90 19.17
N GLU A 288 -5.34 -14.33 18.06
CA GLU A 288 -6.53 -13.47 18.05
C GLU A 288 -7.82 -14.34 17.99
N PRO A 289 -8.79 -14.18 18.92
CA PRO A 289 -9.98 -15.04 18.98
C PRO A 289 -10.85 -15.03 17.73
N GLU A 290 -10.92 -13.91 17.03
CA GLU A 290 -11.77 -13.68 15.87
C GLU A 290 -11.38 -14.57 14.68
N VAL A 291 -10.08 -14.81 14.47
CA VAL A 291 -9.54 -15.50 13.28
C VAL A 291 -9.43 -17.03 13.43
N GLN A 292 -9.85 -17.59 14.57
CA GLN A 292 -9.62 -19.01 14.90
C GLN A 292 -10.38 -19.97 13.97
N GLU A 293 -11.58 -19.61 13.50
CA GLU A 293 -12.31 -20.44 12.53
C GLU A 293 -11.61 -20.47 11.17
N MET A 294 -11.06 -19.32 10.73
CA MET A 294 -10.24 -19.19 9.51
C MET A 294 -9.00 -20.07 9.62
N LYS A 295 -8.28 -19.98 10.75
CA LYS A 295 -7.13 -20.85 11.04
C LYS A 295 -7.50 -22.33 11.03
N GLY A 296 -8.63 -22.69 11.63
CA GLY A 296 -9.12 -24.07 11.61
C GLY A 296 -9.38 -24.62 10.21
N ARG A 297 -9.80 -23.80 9.24
CA ARG A 297 -9.92 -24.22 7.83
C ARG A 297 -8.58 -24.26 7.09
N LEU A 298 -7.69 -23.31 7.38
CA LEU A 298 -6.30 -23.27 6.90
C LEU A 298 -5.53 -24.53 7.28
N ASP A 299 -5.53 -24.87 8.57
CA ASP A 299 -4.85 -26.05 9.12
C ASP A 299 -5.48 -27.35 8.59
N ALA A 300 -6.81 -27.38 8.37
CA ALA A 300 -7.49 -28.52 7.75
C ALA A 300 -7.11 -28.72 6.27
N LEU A 301 -6.95 -27.64 5.49
CA LEU A 301 -6.42 -27.72 4.11
C LEU A 301 -4.96 -28.21 4.12
N ARG A 302 -4.11 -27.64 4.99
CA ARG A 302 -2.69 -27.99 5.08
C ARG A 302 -2.48 -29.44 5.50
N ALA A 303 -3.24 -29.94 6.48
CA ALA A 303 -3.24 -31.33 6.92
C ALA A 303 -3.67 -32.33 5.82
N ARG A 304 -4.36 -31.86 4.77
CA ARG A 304 -4.71 -32.64 3.58
C ARG A 304 -3.68 -32.51 2.43
N GLY A 305 -2.56 -31.83 2.64
CA GLY A 305 -1.59 -31.53 1.59
C GLY A 305 -2.14 -30.54 0.56
N VAL A 306 -2.81 -29.47 1.05
CA VAL A 306 -3.23 -28.33 0.24
C VAL A 306 -2.69 -27.05 0.89
N THR A 307 -1.70 -26.42 0.28
CA THR A 307 -1.09 -25.18 0.77
C THR A 307 -2.01 -23.99 0.48
N THR A 308 -2.35 -23.18 1.47
CA THR A 308 -3.02 -21.89 1.21
C THR A 308 -1.96 -20.81 1.03
N VAL A 309 -2.07 -20.01 -0.02
CA VAL A 309 -1.13 -18.94 -0.38
C VAL A 309 -1.89 -17.61 -0.33
N ALA A 310 -1.36 -16.62 0.37
CA ALA A 310 -2.07 -15.39 0.70
C ALA A 310 -1.27 -14.13 0.38
N ALA A 311 -1.97 -13.08 -0.06
CA ALA A 311 -1.38 -11.76 -0.24
C ALA A 311 -1.02 -11.12 1.11
N ALA A 312 0.16 -10.50 1.22
CA ALA A 312 0.57 -9.81 2.44
C ALA A 312 -0.22 -8.50 2.69
N GLY A 313 -0.73 -7.86 1.64
CA GLY A 313 -1.39 -6.54 1.68
C GLY A 313 -0.52 -5.43 1.07
N ASN A 314 -1.14 -4.28 0.82
CA ASN A 314 -0.61 -3.22 -0.04
C ASN A 314 -0.52 -1.86 0.69
N GLU A 315 -0.28 -1.88 2.00
CA GLU A 315 -0.31 -0.71 2.89
C GLU A 315 1.11 -0.24 3.29
N GLY A 316 2.15 -0.71 2.62
CA GLY A 316 3.56 -0.38 2.89
C GLY A 316 4.01 -0.70 4.31
N SER A 317 3.34 -1.64 4.97
CA SER A 317 3.39 -1.80 6.42
C SER A 317 4.14 -3.07 6.86
N VAL A 318 4.70 -3.03 8.07
CA VAL A 318 5.23 -4.23 8.72
C VAL A 318 4.04 -5.10 9.13
N GLY A 319 4.01 -6.35 8.68
CA GLY A 319 2.96 -7.31 8.99
C GLY A 319 2.24 -7.90 7.78
N ALA A 320 1.06 -8.45 8.00
CA ALA A 320 0.14 -8.90 6.97
C ALA A 320 -1.34 -8.80 7.42
N GLY A 321 -2.27 -8.81 6.48
CA GLY A 321 -3.71 -8.98 6.77
C GLY A 321 -4.11 -10.45 6.94
N VAL A 322 -5.32 -10.74 7.42
CA VAL A 322 -5.93 -12.09 7.40
C VAL A 322 -6.32 -12.42 5.95
N PRO A 323 -5.98 -13.59 5.38
CA PRO A 323 -5.41 -14.78 6.03
C PRO A 323 -3.88 -14.84 6.10
N GLY A 324 -3.14 -13.93 5.46
CA GLY A 324 -1.66 -13.93 5.44
C GLY A 324 -0.95 -13.78 6.80
N CYS A 325 -1.61 -13.28 7.83
CA CYS A 325 -1.05 -13.26 9.18
C CYS A 325 -1.20 -14.61 9.94
N LEU A 326 -1.89 -15.61 9.39
CA LEU A 326 -2.11 -16.90 10.06
C LEU A 326 -1.01 -17.90 9.75
N SER A 327 -0.44 -18.57 10.76
CA SER A 327 0.48 -19.68 10.50
C SER A 327 -0.25 -20.81 9.80
N GLY A 328 0.40 -21.41 8.82
CA GLY A 328 -0.20 -22.41 7.93
C GLY A 328 -0.56 -21.86 6.55
N ALA A 329 -0.72 -20.54 6.40
CA ALA A 329 -0.64 -19.87 5.11
C ALA A 329 0.81 -19.86 4.57
N VAL A 330 0.97 -19.42 3.33
CA VAL A 330 2.25 -19.01 2.71
C VAL A 330 2.06 -17.58 2.24
N THR A 331 2.74 -16.64 2.88
CA THR A 331 2.41 -15.21 2.78
C THR A 331 3.38 -14.48 1.87
N VAL A 332 2.81 -13.79 0.86
CA VAL A 332 3.54 -13.33 -0.31
C VAL A 332 3.54 -11.81 -0.42
N GLY A 333 4.74 -11.22 -0.37
CA GLY A 333 5.00 -9.82 -0.69
C GLY A 333 5.32 -9.61 -2.18
N ALA A 334 5.39 -8.36 -2.61
CA ALA A 334 5.64 -8.00 -4.01
C ALA A 334 7.10 -7.56 -4.27
N THR A 335 7.56 -7.83 -5.49
CA THR A 335 8.74 -7.19 -6.11
C THR A 335 8.44 -6.75 -7.54
N ASP A 336 9.29 -5.88 -8.09
CA ASP A 336 9.40 -5.67 -9.53
C ASP A 336 10.41 -6.63 -10.20
N ASP A 337 10.58 -6.48 -11.52
CA ASP A 337 11.49 -7.28 -12.34
C ASP A 337 12.99 -7.07 -12.00
N ALA A 338 13.33 -6.06 -11.21
CA ALA A 338 14.68 -5.79 -10.70
C ALA A 338 14.90 -6.34 -9.28
N ASP A 339 13.99 -7.19 -8.79
CA ASP A 339 13.93 -7.69 -7.40
C ASP A 339 13.77 -6.57 -6.34
N ARG A 340 13.27 -5.39 -6.70
CA ARG A 340 13.02 -4.28 -5.75
C ARG A 340 11.66 -4.44 -5.08
N VAL A 341 11.60 -4.25 -3.76
CA VAL A 341 10.34 -4.24 -3.00
C VAL A 341 9.69 -2.85 -3.17
N PRO A 342 8.45 -2.74 -3.70
CA PRO A 342 7.80 -1.46 -3.88
C PRO A 342 7.32 -0.91 -2.52
N GLU A 343 7.28 0.42 -2.38
CA GLU A 343 6.98 1.10 -1.11
C GLU A 343 5.60 0.74 -0.51
N TRP A 344 4.67 0.25 -1.33
CA TRP A 344 3.35 -0.20 -0.91
C TRP A 344 3.30 -1.68 -0.49
N SER A 345 4.32 -2.51 -0.74
CA SER A 345 4.26 -3.91 -0.29
C SER A 345 4.33 -3.97 1.23
N ASN A 346 3.38 -4.69 1.83
CA ASN A 346 3.59 -5.17 3.20
C ASN A 346 4.81 -6.10 3.25
N HIS A 347 5.47 -6.11 4.41
CA HIS A 347 6.79 -6.72 4.60
C HIS A 347 7.01 -7.11 6.07
N GLY A 348 8.15 -7.73 6.38
CA GLY A 348 8.48 -8.18 7.74
C GLY A 348 8.49 -9.69 7.88
N SER A 349 8.75 -10.19 9.11
CA SER A 349 9.01 -11.61 9.39
C SER A 349 7.76 -12.51 9.41
N VAL A 350 6.65 -12.06 8.80
CA VAL A 350 5.43 -12.85 8.59
C VAL A 350 5.24 -13.23 7.11
N LEU A 351 6.10 -12.72 6.21
CA LEU A 351 6.17 -13.17 4.82
C LEU A 351 7.07 -14.40 4.72
N ASP A 352 6.64 -15.39 3.95
CA ASP A 352 7.44 -16.55 3.56
C ASP A 352 8.22 -16.27 2.27
N LEU A 353 7.62 -15.51 1.34
CA LEU A 353 8.14 -15.29 -0.02
C LEU A 353 7.88 -13.86 -0.52
N PHE A 354 8.75 -13.40 -1.41
CA PHE A 354 8.46 -12.35 -2.38
C PHE A 354 8.18 -12.96 -3.77
N ALA A 355 7.37 -12.32 -4.61
CA ALA A 355 7.20 -12.68 -6.02
C ALA A 355 6.78 -11.48 -6.89
N PRO A 356 6.94 -11.54 -8.23
CA PRO A 356 6.64 -10.42 -9.12
C PRO A 356 5.20 -9.93 -8.96
N GLY A 357 5.04 -8.63 -8.72
CA GLY A 357 3.74 -8.00 -8.41
C GLY A 357 3.66 -6.53 -8.80
N VAL A 358 4.61 -6.01 -9.58
CA VAL A 358 4.60 -4.66 -10.15
C VAL A 358 4.36 -4.77 -11.65
N GLU A 359 3.32 -4.07 -12.13
CA GLU A 359 2.93 -3.89 -13.55
C GLU A 359 2.65 -5.19 -14.34
N VAL A 360 2.27 -6.27 -13.65
CA VAL A 360 2.00 -7.58 -14.26
C VAL A 360 0.79 -7.52 -15.20
N ASP A 361 0.98 -7.86 -16.47
CA ASP A 361 -0.13 -8.03 -17.43
C ASP A 361 -0.82 -9.40 -17.27
N SER A 362 -2.15 -9.45 -17.34
CA SER A 362 -2.89 -10.72 -17.33
C SER A 362 -4.33 -10.58 -17.81
N SER A 363 -5.02 -11.72 -17.93
CA SER A 363 -6.38 -11.84 -18.47
C SER A 363 -7.43 -11.09 -17.66
N VAL A 364 -8.31 -10.35 -18.34
CA VAL A 364 -9.50 -9.73 -17.75
C VAL A 364 -10.77 -10.12 -18.52
N PRO A 365 -11.96 -10.08 -17.89
CA PRO A 365 -13.19 -10.61 -18.50
C PRO A 365 -13.53 -10.00 -19.86
N GLY A 366 -14.04 -10.82 -20.77
CA GLY A 366 -14.37 -10.42 -22.14
C GLY A 366 -13.23 -10.62 -23.16
N GLY A 367 -12.17 -11.35 -22.78
CA GLY A 367 -11.04 -11.65 -23.67
C GLY A 367 -9.93 -10.59 -23.70
N GLY A 368 -9.86 -9.71 -22.70
CA GLY A 368 -8.90 -8.61 -22.63
C GLY A 368 -7.65 -8.94 -21.81
N ILE A 369 -6.64 -8.08 -21.91
CA ILE A 369 -5.47 -8.08 -21.03
C ILE A 369 -5.40 -6.73 -20.31
N ALA A 370 -5.08 -6.72 -19.02
CA ALA A 370 -4.83 -5.50 -18.24
C ALA A 370 -3.56 -5.63 -17.39
N ILE A 371 -2.96 -4.49 -17.05
CA ILE A 371 -1.75 -4.37 -16.22
C ILE A 371 -2.15 -3.93 -14.80
N TYR A 372 -1.78 -4.71 -13.77
CA TYR A 372 -2.03 -4.37 -12.37
C TYR A 372 -0.80 -4.55 -11.49
N SER A 373 -0.79 -3.85 -10.36
CA SER A 373 0.25 -3.92 -9.33
C SER A 373 -0.37 -4.24 -7.98
N GLY A 374 0.21 -5.18 -7.24
CA GLY A 374 -0.23 -5.58 -5.90
C GLY A 374 0.36 -6.92 -5.46
N THR A 375 0.40 -7.17 -4.14
CA THR A 375 0.71 -8.50 -3.58
C THR A 375 -0.28 -9.58 -4.05
N SER A 376 -1.49 -9.16 -4.46
CA SER A 376 -2.47 -9.96 -5.18
C SER A 376 -1.96 -10.58 -6.49
N MET A 377 -1.00 -9.96 -7.18
CA MET A 377 -0.36 -10.47 -8.41
C MET A 377 0.87 -11.34 -8.08
N SER A 378 1.50 -11.14 -6.93
CA SER A 378 2.60 -11.98 -6.42
C SER A 378 2.12 -13.36 -5.95
N THR A 379 1.00 -13.40 -5.23
CA THR A 379 0.37 -14.62 -4.68
C THR A 379 0.15 -15.74 -5.73
N PRO A 380 -0.39 -15.48 -6.93
CA PRO A 380 -0.61 -16.52 -7.94
C PRO A 380 0.68 -17.08 -8.55
N HIS A 381 1.79 -16.33 -8.59
CA HIS A 381 3.09 -16.87 -8.98
C HIS A 381 3.53 -18.01 -8.05
N VAL A 382 3.39 -17.83 -6.74
CA VAL A 382 3.70 -18.86 -5.74
C VAL A 382 2.71 -20.04 -5.82
N THR A 383 1.43 -19.78 -6.06
CA THR A 383 0.40 -20.83 -6.24
C THR A 383 0.71 -21.73 -7.45
N GLY A 384 1.06 -21.15 -8.60
CA GLY A 384 1.47 -21.91 -9.78
C GLY A 384 2.79 -22.67 -9.56
N ALA A 385 3.75 -22.06 -8.86
CA ALA A 385 5.02 -22.73 -8.53
C ALA A 385 4.83 -24.00 -7.68
N LEU A 386 3.90 -23.99 -6.72
CA LEU A 386 3.54 -25.17 -5.94
C LEU A 386 2.94 -26.30 -6.82
N ALA A 387 2.15 -25.96 -7.83
CA ALA A 387 1.60 -26.92 -8.79
C ALA A 387 2.70 -27.59 -9.64
N VAL A 388 3.63 -26.78 -10.18
CA VAL A 388 4.79 -27.30 -10.94
C VAL A 388 5.69 -28.20 -10.07
N LEU A 389 5.97 -27.81 -8.83
CA LEU A 389 6.74 -28.66 -7.91
C LEU A 389 5.99 -29.95 -7.53
N ALA A 390 4.67 -29.89 -7.34
CA ALA A 390 3.87 -31.06 -6.99
C ALA A 390 3.80 -32.09 -8.12
N GLN A 391 3.70 -31.65 -9.39
CA GLN A 391 3.90 -32.54 -10.54
C GLN A 391 5.27 -33.22 -10.45
N ARG A 392 6.35 -32.45 -10.26
CA ARG A 392 7.70 -33.00 -10.24
C ARG A 392 7.92 -33.97 -9.08
N ALA A 393 7.33 -33.72 -7.93
CA ALA A 393 7.35 -34.64 -6.79
C ALA A 393 6.65 -35.96 -7.12
N ALA A 394 5.46 -35.91 -7.74
CA ALA A 394 4.73 -37.10 -8.18
C ALA A 394 5.49 -37.92 -9.25
N GLU A 395 6.20 -37.26 -10.18
CA GLU A 395 7.04 -37.93 -11.19
C GLU A 395 8.28 -38.61 -10.60
N THR A 396 8.86 -38.04 -9.54
CA THR A 396 10.15 -38.48 -8.98
C THR A 396 10.01 -39.35 -7.73
N GLY A 397 8.81 -39.41 -7.13
CA GLY A 397 8.60 -40.04 -5.83
C GLY A 397 9.15 -39.23 -4.64
N ALA A 398 9.45 -37.95 -4.84
CA ALA A 398 9.83 -37.04 -3.77
C ALA A 398 8.61 -36.65 -2.91
N ASP A 399 8.85 -36.09 -1.71
CA ASP A 399 7.75 -35.64 -0.86
C ASP A 399 6.98 -34.48 -1.51
N ALA A 400 5.66 -34.64 -1.59
CA ALA A 400 4.69 -33.70 -2.11
C ALA A 400 3.80 -33.08 -1.00
N SER A 401 4.20 -33.24 0.26
CA SER A 401 3.55 -32.57 1.40
C SER A 401 3.58 -31.05 1.26
N ALA A 402 2.57 -30.37 1.82
CA ALA A 402 2.49 -28.91 1.82
C ALA A 402 3.76 -28.26 2.41
N ASP A 403 4.31 -28.86 3.46
CA ASP A 403 5.53 -28.42 4.12
C ASP A 403 6.78 -28.61 3.24
N ALA A 404 6.93 -29.77 2.57
CA ALA A 404 8.06 -30.02 1.68
C ALA A 404 8.02 -29.13 0.43
N LEU A 405 6.86 -28.96 -0.21
CA LEU A 405 6.71 -28.09 -1.38
C LEU A 405 7.02 -26.63 -1.03
N THR A 406 6.48 -26.13 0.08
CA THR A 406 6.77 -24.78 0.57
C THR A 406 8.25 -24.61 0.92
N GLY A 407 8.83 -25.58 1.64
CA GLY A 407 10.24 -25.58 2.04
C GLY A 407 11.20 -25.60 0.85
N ARG A 408 10.85 -26.23 -0.27
CA ARG A 408 11.65 -26.16 -1.51
C ARG A 408 11.63 -24.76 -2.14
N LEU A 409 10.51 -24.05 -2.11
CA LEU A 409 10.42 -22.67 -2.62
C LEU A 409 11.23 -21.70 -1.76
N THR A 410 11.07 -21.75 -0.42
CA THR A 410 11.78 -20.84 0.49
C THR A 410 13.27 -21.13 0.60
N ALA A 411 13.70 -22.39 0.47
CA ALA A 411 15.13 -22.75 0.51
C ALA A 411 15.89 -22.45 -0.79
N ALA A 412 15.20 -22.29 -1.93
CA ALA A 412 15.82 -21.98 -3.22
C ALA A 412 15.67 -20.53 -3.68
N GLY A 413 14.67 -19.80 -3.18
CA GLY A 413 14.40 -18.42 -3.56
C GLY A 413 15.54 -17.44 -3.23
N ARG A 414 15.73 -16.43 -4.09
CA ARG A 414 16.79 -15.43 -3.98
C ARG A 414 16.59 -14.57 -2.73
N PRO A 415 17.51 -14.52 -1.75
CA PRO A 415 17.30 -13.74 -0.52
C PRO A 415 17.20 -12.23 -0.79
N ILE A 416 16.12 -11.58 -0.35
CA ILE A 416 16.00 -10.12 -0.33
C ILE A 416 16.00 -9.67 1.13
N ALA A 417 17.02 -8.91 1.52
CA ALA A 417 17.08 -8.20 2.78
C ALA A 417 16.43 -6.82 2.62
N TYR A 418 15.28 -6.61 3.26
CA TYR A 418 14.49 -5.38 3.22
C TYR A 418 13.93 -5.08 4.61
N ALA A 419 13.94 -3.81 5.03
CA ALA A 419 13.43 -3.38 6.33
C ALA A 419 14.01 -4.13 7.56
N GLY A 420 15.25 -4.64 7.44
CA GLY A 420 15.91 -5.41 8.50
C GLY A 420 15.46 -6.87 8.63
N VAL A 421 14.63 -7.39 7.72
CA VAL A 421 14.34 -8.83 7.58
C VAL A 421 14.85 -9.37 6.25
N THR A 422 15.11 -10.67 6.16
CA THR A 422 15.47 -11.34 4.91
C THR A 422 14.38 -12.33 4.52
N VAL A 423 13.76 -12.13 3.36
CA VAL A 423 12.69 -12.99 2.81
C VAL A 423 13.11 -13.41 1.39
N PRO A 424 13.01 -14.71 1.03
CA PRO A 424 13.39 -15.17 -0.31
C PRO A 424 12.37 -14.77 -1.39
N ARG A 425 12.82 -14.28 -2.54
CA ARG A 425 12.01 -14.13 -3.74
C ARG A 425 11.95 -15.45 -4.50
N LEU A 426 10.75 -15.87 -4.88
CA LEU A 426 10.42 -17.10 -5.60
C LEU A 426 11.39 -17.43 -6.75
N ASP A 427 12.10 -18.56 -6.65
CA ASP A 427 12.84 -19.17 -7.76
C ASP A 427 12.33 -20.61 -7.94
N LEU A 428 11.35 -20.77 -8.83
CA LEU A 428 10.73 -22.05 -9.16
C LEU A 428 11.75 -22.99 -9.83
N TYR A 429 12.62 -22.49 -10.69
CA TYR A 429 13.61 -23.35 -11.36
C TYR A 429 14.69 -23.84 -10.36
N GLY A 430 15.16 -22.95 -9.48
CA GLY A 430 16.03 -23.32 -8.37
C GLY A 430 15.37 -24.37 -7.47
N ALA A 431 14.11 -24.16 -7.09
CA ALA A 431 13.35 -25.10 -6.27
C ALA A 431 13.13 -26.46 -6.96
N LEU A 432 12.83 -26.46 -8.27
CA LEU A 432 12.61 -27.64 -9.10
C LEU A 432 13.85 -28.52 -9.18
N THR A 433 15.00 -27.88 -9.45
CA THR A 433 16.30 -28.54 -9.67
C THR A 433 17.07 -28.83 -8.38
N GLY A 434 16.77 -28.13 -7.28
CA GLY A 434 17.59 -28.16 -6.06
C GLY A 434 18.86 -27.32 -6.16
N THR A 435 18.91 -26.33 -7.05
CA THR A 435 20.03 -25.40 -7.19
C THR A 435 20.08 -24.44 -5.98
N ALA A 436 21.29 -24.10 -5.52
CA ALA A 436 21.47 -23.13 -4.45
C ALA A 436 20.97 -21.73 -4.85
N PRO A 437 20.42 -20.92 -3.91
CA PRO A 437 19.90 -19.59 -4.22
C PRO A 437 20.90 -18.68 -4.93
N SER A 438 20.38 -17.85 -5.84
CA SER A 438 21.13 -16.74 -6.42
C SER A 438 21.60 -15.74 -5.34
N PRO A 439 22.74 -15.03 -5.54
CA PRO A 439 23.22 -14.03 -4.58
C PRO A 439 22.14 -13.00 -4.22
N GLY A 440 21.95 -12.80 -2.91
CA GLY A 440 20.89 -11.96 -2.39
C GLY A 440 21.07 -10.47 -2.67
N VAL A 441 20.00 -9.72 -2.43
CA VAL A 441 19.94 -8.25 -2.58
C VAL A 441 19.65 -7.62 -1.22
N THR A 442 20.25 -6.46 -0.92
CA THR A 442 19.93 -5.65 0.26
C THR A 442 19.36 -4.31 -0.18
N GLN A 443 18.29 -3.85 0.47
CA GLN A 443 17.55 -2.62 0.17
C GLN A 443 17.11 -1.95 1.49
N GLU A 444 17.41 -0.67 1.71
CA GLU A 444 16.84 0.06 2.85
C GLU A 444 15.49 0.69 2.48
N PRO A 445 14.48 0.69 3.38
CA PRO A 445 13.19 1.33 3.11
C PRO A 445 13.33 2.85 2.95
N GLY A 446 13.24 3.31 1.70
CA GLY A 446 13.42 4.72 1.34
C GLY A 446 14.79 5.06 0.75
N ASP A 447 15.60 4.08 0.36
CA ASP A 447 16.69 4.32 -0.61
C ASP A 447 16.09 4.97 -1.89
N PRO A 448 16.68 6.07 -2.41
CA PRO A 448 16.24 6.66 -3.66
C PRO A 448 16.53 5.73 -4.84
N VAL A 449 15.89 6.01 -5.98
CA VAL A 449 16.19 5.30 -7.25
C VAL A 449 17.61 5.65 -7.69
N GLY A 450 18.57 4.81 -7.26
CA GLY A 450 19.93 4.77 -7.77
C GLY A 450 19.96 4.43 -9.25
N GLU A 451 20.98 4.93 -9.93
CA GLU A 451 21.02 4.96 -11.40
C GLU A 451 21.15 3.58 -12.02
N ASP A 452 20.48 3.40 -13.16
CA ASP A 452 20.79 2.34 -14.10
C ASP A 452 22.20 2.60 -14.66
N PRO A 453 23.16 1.64 -14.58
CA PRO A 453 24.52 1.84 -15.07
C PRO A 453 24.53 1.87 -16.61
N SER A 454 24.22 3.06 -17.15
CA SER A 454 24.19 3.35 -18.58
C SER A 454 25.50 2.92 -19.27
N PRO A 455 25.44 2.19 -20.39
CA PRO A 455 26.62 1.60 -21.01
C PRO A 455 27.53 2.67 -21.62
N ASP A 456 28.78 2.71 -21.19
CA ASP A 456 29.83 3.56 -21.77
C ASP A 456 29.95 3.36 -23.29
N PRO A 457 29.68 4.37 -24.13
CA PRO A 457 29.79 4.29 -25.58
C PRO A 457 31.26 4.42 -26.06
N GLY A 458 32.19 3.75 -25.35
CA GLY A 458 33.63 4.05 -25.37
C GLY A 458 34.58 2.99 -25.93
N ALA A 459 34.15 1.74 -26.20
CA ALA A 459 35.05 0.66 -26.60
C ALA A 459 34.58 -0.16 -27.82
N GLN A 460 35.41 -0.18 -28.88
CA GLN A 460 35.20 -1.00 -30.09
C GLN A 460 35.80 -2.40 -29.91
N THR A 461 35.10 -3.45 -30.38
CA THR A 461 35.58 -4.83 -30.36
C THR A 461 36.50 -5.16 -31.55
N PRO A 462 37.76 -5.60 -31.33
CA PRO A 462 38.60 -6.15 -32.39
C PRO A 462 38.19 -7.60 -32.73
N PRO A 463 38.32 -8.05 -33.98
CA PRO A 463 37.93 -9.40 -34.39
C PRO A 463 38.94 -10.48 -33.97
N VAL A 464 38.42 -11.69 -33.75
CA VAL A 464 39.22 -12.89 -33.40
C VAL A 464 39.93 -13.48 -34.62
N ALA A 465 41.19 -13.89 -34.45
CA ALA A 465 41.93 -14.75 -35.39
C ALA A 465 42.62 -15.91 -34.62
N PRO A 466 42.81 -17.11 -35.22
CA PRO A 466 42.99 -18.34 -34.44
C PRO A 466 44.43 -18.71 -34.05
N THR A 467 44.57 -19.07 -32.77
CA THR A 467 45.41 -20.10 -32.14
C THR A 467 46.62 -20.69 -32.89
N GLN A 468 47.82 -20.48 -32.34
CA GLN A 468 48.87 -21.50 -32.21
C GLN A 468 49.60 -21.36 -30.86
N ALA A 469 50.12 -22.47 -30.32
CA ALA A 469 50.93 -22.54 -29.09
C ALA A 469 52.42 -22.76 -29.46
N PRO A 470 53.42 -22.40 -28.61
CA PRO A 470 53.66 -23.10 -27.33
C PRO A 470 54.20 -22.26 -26.15
N GLU A 471 54.22 -22.89 -24.96
CA GLU A 471 54.99 -22.52 -23.76
C GLU A 471 56.48 -22.98 -23.83
N PRO A 472 57.36 -22.68 -22.84
CA PRO A 472 57.49 -21.50 -21.97
C PRO A 472 58.97 -21.02 -21.85
N ILE A 473 59.28 -20.02 -21.00
CA ILE A 473 60.48 -19.85 -20.12
C ILE A 473 60.60 -18.36 -19.64
N PRO A 474 61.08 -18.06 -18.40
CA PRO A 474 60.32 -17.11 -17.56
C PRO A 474 61.09 -15.91 -16.92
N LEU A 475 60.31 -15.09 -16.19
CA LEU A 475 60.70 -14.16 -15.10
C LEU A 475 61.42 -12.85 -15.51
N PRO A 476 61.35 -11.75 -14.71
CA PRO A 476 61.06 -11.67 -13.28
C PRO A 476 59.74 -10.99 -12.84
N THR A 477 59.31 -11.31 -11.62
CA THR A 477 58.23 -10.64 -10.89
C THR A 477 58.74 -9.39 -10.16
N VAL A 478 57.95 -8.32 -10.13
CA VAL A 478 58.15 -7.18 -9.21
C VAL A 478 56.96 -7.10 -8.26
N THR A 479 57.23 -7.18 -6.95
CA THR A 479 56.20 -7.11 -5.90
C THR A 479 55.91 -5.66 -5.53
N VAL A 480 54.63 -5.29 -5.42
CA VAL A 480 54.19 -4.01 -4.85
C VAL A 480 53.55 -4.27 -3.48
N THR A 481 54.07 -3.62 -2.44
CA THR A 481 53.56 -3.73 -1.07
C THR A 481 52.61 -2.57 -0.78
N VAL A 482 51.41 -2.87 -0.29
CA VAL A 482 50.46 -1.88 0.22
C VAL A 482 50.51 -1.88 1.75
N THR A 483 50.78 -0.72 2.35
CA THR A 483 50.83 -0.54 3.80
C THR A 483 49.52 0.06 4.30
N VAL A 484 48.88 -0.59 5.28
CA VAL A 484 47.69 -0.06 5.96
C VAL A 484 48.11 0.52 7.32
N THR A 485 47.71 1.77 7.58
CA THR A 485 47.96 2.46 8.84
C THR A 485 46.65 2.61 9.61
N ALA A 486 46.58 2.07 10.83
CA ALA A 486 45.41 2.22 11.71
C ALA A 486 45.56 3.43 12.65
N SER A 487 44.42 4.01 13.03
CA SER A 487 44.29 5.08 14.03
C SER A 487 43.11 4.77 14.99
N PRO A 488 43.04 5.39 16.18
CA PRO A 488 42.53 4.72 17.38
C PRO A 488 40.99 4.66 17.52
N VAL A 489 40.58 3.75 18.40
CA VAL A 489 39.18 3.48 18.80
C VAL A 489 38.75 4.41 19.93
N ASP A 490 37.55 4.97 19.82
CA ASP A 490 36.76 5.54 20.92
C ASP A 490 35.49 4.69 21.16
N PRO A 491 34.80 4.81 22.32
CA PRO A 491 33.98 3.73 22.86
C PRO A 491 32.63 3.50 22.15
N ALA A 492 32.13 2.26 22.29
CA ALA A 492 30.99 1.73 21.57
C ALA A 492 29.66 2.51 21.77
N PRO A 493 28.83 2.64 20.72
CA PRO A 493 27.48 3.19 20.85
C PRO A 493 26.61 2.26 21.71
N VAL A 494 25.79 2.86 22.58
CA VAL A 494 24.84 2.14 23.42
C VAL A 494 23.76 1.49 22.55
N ALA A 495 23.43 0.23 22.83
CA ALA A 495 22.44 -0.53 22.06
C ALA A 495 21.08 0.19 22.01
N PRO A 496 20.38 0.19 20.85
CA PRO A 496 19.07 0.83 20.73
C PRO A 496 18.06 0.16 21.66
N ALA A 497 17.31 0.98 22.41
CA ALA A 497 16.24 0.49 23.25
C ALA A 497 15.12 -0.14 22.40
N LYS A 498 14.51 -1.22 22.90
CA LYS A 498 13.35 -1.88 22.25
C LYS A 498 12.27 -0.85 21.89
N PRO A 499 11.59 -0.97 20.74
CA PRO A 499 10.45 -0.11 20.42
C PRO A 499 9.39 -0.24 21.52
N ALA A 500 9.01 0.90 22.11
CA ALA A 500 8.02 0.93 23.17
C ALA A 500 6.63 0.71 22.58
N MET A 501 5.90 -0.27 23.11
CA MET A 501 4.53 -0.60 22.68
C MET A 501 3.64 0.64 22.70
N CYS A 502 2.84 0.83 21.64
CA CYS A 502 1.89 1.93 21.57
C CYS A 502 0.74 1.72 22.57
N VAL A 503 0.86 2.34 23.75
CA VAL A 503 -0.12 2.27 24.83
C VAL A 503 -0.84 3.59 25.06
N ARG A 504 -2.08 3.49 25.54
CA ARG A 504 -2.89 4.64 25.93
C ARG A 504 -2.19 5.45 27.04
N GLY A 505 -2.19 6.78 26.90
CA GLY A 505 -1.56 7.66 27.89
C GLY A 505 -2.26 7.65 29.25
N THR A 506 -1.59 8.21 30.25
CA THR A 506 -2.06 8.35 31.64
C THR A 506 -2.26 9.81 32.07
N SER A 507 -2.33 10.75 31.12
CA SER A 507 -2.52 12.17 31.40
C SER A 507 -3.84 12.43 32.12
N LYS A 508 -3.82 13.26 33.16
CA LYS A 508 -5.03 13.81 33.82
C LYS A 508 -5.41 15.20 33.28
N LYS A 509 -4.71 15.68 32.24
CA LYS A 509 -4.86 17.01 31.66
C LYS A 509 -5.39 16.91 30.23
N THR A 510 -6.64 17.33 30.04
CA THR A 510 -7.20 17.54 28.72
C THR A 510 -6.55 18.74 28.03
N LEU A 511 -6.41 18.67 26.71
CA LEU A 511 -5.96 19.76 25.85
C LEU A 511 -7.11 20.22 24.96
N SER A 512 -7.18 21.51 24.65
CA SER A 512 -8.07 22.01 23.60
C SER A 512 -7.52 21.63 22.21
N ALA A 513 -8.31 21.77 21.15
CA ALA A 513 -7.81 21.57 19.79
C ALA A 513 -6.59 22.45 19.46
N ALA A 514 -6.53 23.67 19.99
CA ALA A 514 -5.36 24.55 19.87
C ALA A 514 -4.14 24.06 20.67
N GLY A 515 -4.35 23.39 21.81
CA GLY A 515 -3.28 22.73 22.57
C GLY A 515 -2.73 21.51 21.82
N TRP A 516 -3.60 20.65 21.29
CA TRP A 516 -3.18 19.54 20.43
C TRP A 516 -2.46 20.03 19.17
N ALA A 517 -2.90 21.11 18.52
CA ALA A 517 -2.20 21.70 17.37
C ALA A 517 -0.82 22.33 17.71
N ALA A 518 -0.52 22.53 18.99
CA ALA A 518 0.81 22.91 19.48
C ALA A 518 1.67 21.66 19.77
N GLU A 519 1.09 20.59 20.33
CA GLU A 519 1.75 19.29 20.51
C GLU A 519 2.24 18.70 19.18
N PHE A 520 1.39 18.65 18.14
CA PHE A 520 1.79 18.26 16.78
C PHE A 520 2.66 19.32 16.05
N GLY A 521 3.12 20.37 16.73
CA GLY A 521 3.88 21.48 16.15
C GLY A 521 5.40 21.30 16.32
N PRO A 522 6.21 21.50 15.27
CA PRO A 522 7.65 21.33 15.35
C PRO A 522 8.27 22.21 16.44
N GLY A 523 9.02 21.59 17.35
CA GLY A 523 9.72 22.25 18.45
C GLY A 523 8.83 22.90 19.52
N LYS A 524 7.52 22.62 19.57
CA LYS A 524 6.58 23.26 20.53
C LYS A 524 5.67 22.30 21.31
N GLY A 525 5.77 20.99 21.07
CA GLY A 525 5.12 19.96 21.88
C GLY A 525 5.92 19.54 23.11
N THR A 526 5.24 18.86 24.05
CA THR A 526 5.83 18.15 25.20
C THR A 526 5.80 16.63 25.03
N LEU A 527 5.02 16.13 24.06
CA LEU A 527 4.98 14.73 23.65
C LEU A 527 5.96 14.47 22.48
N THR A 528 6.50 13.25 22.39
CA THR A 528 7.39 12.87 21.27
C THR A 528 6.59 12.51 20.01
N ASP A 529 7.20 12.62 18.83
CA ASP A 529 6.55 12.21 17.56
C ASP A 529 6.15 10.74 17.51
N ALA A 530 6.80 9.87 18.31
CA ALA A 530 6.39 8.48 18.49
C ALA A 530 5.11 8.37 19.32
N THR A 531 5.01 9.10 20.44
CA THR A 531 3.79 9.19 21.25
C THR A 531 2.63 9.81 20.47
N LEU A 532 2.92 10.85 19.67
CA LEU A 532 1.93 11.55 18.84
C LEU A 532 1.41 10.68 17.70
N ARG A 533 2.28 9.95 16.99
CA ARG A 533 1.86 8.93 15.99
C ARG A 533 1.07 7.79 16.64
N CYS A 534 1.50 7.30 17.80
CA CYS A 534 0.77 6.29 18.57
C CYS A 534 -0.65 6.77 18.94
N TYR A 535 -0.80 8.03 19.38
CA TYR A 535 -2.12 8.60 19.69
C TYR A 535 -2.99 8.72 18.43
N LEU A 536 -2.43 9.12 17.28
CA LEU A 536 -3.18 9.13 16.02
C LEU A 536 -3.60 7.72 15.55
N GLY A 537 -2.73 6.72 15.70
CA GLY A 537 -3.09 5.32 15.42
C GLY A 537 -4.22 4.79 16.30
N MET A 538 -4.24 5.15 17.59
CA MET A 538 -5.38 4.86 18.47
C MET A 538 -6.64 5.62 18.06
N VAL A 539 -6.55 6.88 17.62
CA VAL A 539 -7.71 7.65 17.14
C VAL A 539 -8.26 7.08 15.83
N GLY A 540 -7.40 6.70 14.88
CA GLY A 540 -7.81 6.10 13.60
C GLY A 540 -8.57 4.78 13.76
N ARG A 541 -8.19 3.95 14.74
CA ARG A 541 -8.90 2.70 15.06
C ARG A 541 -10.17 2.89 15.92
N ALA A 542 -10.30 4.01 16.64
CA ALA A 542 -11.40 4.24 17.58
C ALA A 542 -12.50 5.16 17.03
N SER A 543 -12.20 5.96 16.01
CA SER A 543 -13.10 6.92 15.39
C SER A 543 -13.65 6.41 14.07
N ARG A 544 -14.92 6.68 13.77
CA ARG A 544 -15.54 6.41 12.45
C ARG A 544 -15.30 7.52 11.41
N VAL A 545 -14.53 8.56 11.76
CA VAL A 545 -14.39 9.81 10.96
C VAL A 545 -12.94 10.13 10.55
N PHE A 546 -11.97 9.59 11.30
CA PHE A 546 -10.54 9.80 11.01
C PHE A 546 -9.79 8.64 10.30
N PRO A 547 -10.39 7.49 9.93
CA PRO A 547 -9.76 6.56 8.97
C PRO A 547 -10.00 6.98 7.50
N GLU A 548 -11.01 7.83 7.21
CA GLU A 548 -11.21 8.45 5.89
C GLU A 548 -9.88 9.03 5.35
N LEU A 549 -9.49 8.58 4.14
CA LEU A 549 -8.14 8.72 3.56
C LEU A 549 -7.47 10.08 3.83
N THR A 550 -6.30 10.03 4.46
CA THR A 550 -5.39 11.15 4.80
C THR A 550 -5.86 12.18 5.84
N GLY A 551 -7.15 12.22 6.20
CA GLY A 551 -7.76 13.36 6.91
C GLY A 551 -7.03 13.80 8.19
N ALA A 552 -6.64 12.86 9.05
CA ALA A 552 -5.90 13.14 10.29
C ALA A 552 -4.84 12.09 10.65
N SER A 553 -4.50 11.17 9.74
CA SER A 553 -3.62 10.02 10.01
C SER A 553 -2.16 10.39 10.33
N THR A 554 -1.69 11.58 9.92
CA THR A 554 -0.31 12.04 10.16
C THR A 554 -0.27 13.21 11.14
N PRO A 555 0.85 13.45 11.86
CA PRO A 555 1.03 14.67 12.66
C PRO A 555 0.71 15.97 11.89
N ALA A 556 1.07 16.02 10.59
CA ALA A 556 0.81 17.17 9.74
C ALA A 556 -0.68 17.33 9.38
N THR A 557 -1.39 16.26 9.04
CA THR A 557 -2.82 16.33 8.68
C THR A 557 -3.70 16.51 9.92
N ALA A 558 -3.40 15.82 11.03
CA ALA A 558 -4.02 16.05 12.33
C ALA A 558 -3.92 17.53 12.75
N ARG A 559 -2.74 18.15 12.61
CA ARG A 559 -2.54 19.58 12.91
C ARG A 559 -3.34 20.50 12.00
N LYS A 560 -3.50 20.17 10.71
CA LYS A 560 -4.38 20.92 9.77
C LYS A 560 -5.85 20.86 10.20
N VAL A 561 -6.35 19.70 10.66
CA VAL A 561 -7.72 19.55 11.18
C VAL A 561 -7.91 20.25 12.52
N LEU A 562 -6.94 20.14 13.44
CA LEU A 562 -6.99 20.78 14.76
C LEU A 562 -6.91 22.32 14.66
N LYS A 563 -6.13 22.86 13.72
CA LYS A 563 -5.95 24.31 13.50
C LYS A 563 -6.21 24.67 12.01
N PRO A 564 -7.49 24.69 11.58
CA PRO A 564 -7.84 24.94 10.19
C PRO A 564 -7.64 26.41 9.81
N ALA A 565 -7.13 26.65 8.59
CA ALA A 565 -6.81 27.99 8.09
C ALA A 565 -8.03 28.92 7.96
N LYS A 566 -9.24 28.37 7.77
CA LYS A 566 -10.52 29.08 7.83
C LYS A 566 -11.46 28.35 8.79
N ARG A 567 -12.03 29.06 9.77
CA ARG A 567 -12.98 28.51 10.74
C ARG A 567 -14.40 28.51 10.17
N THR A 568 -14.79 27.41 9.53
CA THR A 568 -16.17 27.15 9.09
C THR A 568 -16.93 26.36 10.16
N LYS A 569 -18.23 26.12 9.96
CA LYS A 569 -19.00 25.20 10.83
C LYS A 569 -18.41 23.78 10.81
N ARG A 570 -18.02 23.30 9.61
CA ARG A 570 -17.39 21.99 9.40
C ARG A 570 -16.02 21.91 10.08
N SER A 571 -15.09 22.80 9.74
CA SER A 571 -13.71 22.73 10.26
C SER A 571 -13.63 23.01 11.77
N THR A 572 -14.52 23.83 12.33
CA THR A 572 -14.62 24.01 13.80
C THR A 572 -15.19 22.78 14.51
N PHE A 573 -16.02 21.99 13.82
CA PHE A 573 -16.56 20.75 14.37
C PHE A 573 -15.52 19.61 14.32
N GLU A 574 -14.86 19.42 13.18
CA GLU A 574 -13.80 18.42 12.99
C GLU A 574 -12.61 18.67 13.94
N SER A 575 -12.22 19.94 14.13
CA SER A 575 -11.20 20.39 15.09
C SER A 575 -11.50 19.97 16.54
N GLU A 576 -12.73 20.17 17.01
CA GLU A 576 -13.14 19.80 18.38
C GLU A 576 -13.38 18.29 18.55
N LEU A 577 -13.76 17.58 17.48
CA LEU A 577 -13.97 16.13 17.46
C LEU A 577 -12.63 15.37 17.52
N LEU A 578 -11.64 15.78 16.72
CA LEU A 578 -10.30 15.21 16.75
C LEU A 578 -9.62 15.45 18.11
N ALA A 579 -9.77 16.65 18.68
CA ALA A 579 -9.27 16.96 20.02
C ALA A 579 -9.88 16.06 21.11
N ALA A 580 -11.16 15.68 20.99
CA ALA A 580 -11.83 14.81 21.94
C ALA A 580 -11.32 13.37 21.88
N TRP A 581 -11.10 12.84 20.68
CA TRP A 581 -10.48 11.53 20.49
C TRP A 581 -9.01 11.49 20.94
N LEU A 582 -8.25 12.55 20.72
CA LEU A 582 -6.88 12.66 21.24
C LEU A 582 -6.83 12.79 22.77
N ASN A 583 -7.78 13.50 23.39
CA ASN A 583 -7.95 13.52 24.84
C ASN A 583 -8.35 12.15 25.41
N TRP A 584 -9.02 11.29 24.63
CA TRP A 584 -9.16 9.89 25.00
C TRP A 584 -7.83 9.12 24.85
N ALA A 585 -7.12 9.24 23.73
CA ALA A 585 -5.86 8.54 23.46
C ALA A 585 -4.76 8.84 24.49
N ASN A 586 -4.68 10.08 25.00
CA ASN A 586 -3.71 10.49 26.03
C ASN A 586 -4.09 10.11 27.47
N GLY A 587 -5.26 9.50 27.68
CA GLY A 587 -5.77 9.09 29.00
C GLY A 587 -6.79 10.03 29.64
N SER A 588 -6.78 11.32 29.30
CA SER A 588 -7.45 12.38 30.09
C SER A 588 -8.97 12.42 30.00
N VAL A 589 -9.57 11.71 29.04
CA VAL A 589 -11.02 11.55 28.90
C VAL A 589 -11.38 10.07 28.91
N ASN A 590 -12.27 9.65 29.82
CA ASN A 590 -12.80 8.29 29.84
C ASN A 590 -14.13 8.21 29.08
N LEU A 591 -14.25 7.26 28.14
CA LEU A 591 -15.44 7.05 27.31
C LEU A 591 -16.71 6.77 28.13
N THR A 592 -16.59 6.14 29.31
CA THR A 592 -17.74 5.84 30.19
C THR A 592 -18.14 7.00 31.11
N ALA A 593 -17.42 8.12 31.11
CA ALA A 593 -17.75 9.27 31.94
C ALA A 593 -19.07 9.93 31.49
N LYS A 594 -19.99 10.18 32.43
CA LYS A 594 -21.30 10.79 32.12
C LYS A 594 -21.16 12.27 31.77
N VAL A 595 -21.46 12.63 30.52
CA VAL A 595 -21.42 13.99 29.97
C VAL A 595 -22.66 14.78 30.37
N SER A 596 -23.85 14.16 30.37
CA SER A 596 -25.12 14.78 30.75
C SER A 596 -26.18 13.72 31.05
N GLY A 597 -26.76 13.69 32.26
CA GLY A 597 -27.77 12.70 32.62
C GLY A 597 -27.23 11.26 32.53
N THR A 598 -27.82 10.44 31.65
CA THR A 598 -27.34 9.10 31.31
C THR A 598 -26.24 9.10 30.24
N THR A 599 -26.21 10.09 29.35
CA THR A 599 -25.30 10.17 28.19
C THR A 599 -23.83 10.20 28.61
N THR A 600 -23.05 9.25 28.10
CA THR A 600 -21.61 9.10 28.29
C THR A 600 -20.78 9.93 27.30
N VAL A 601 -19.45 9.89 27.42
CA VAL A 601 -18.54 10.47 26.41
C VAL A 601 -18.63 9.68 25.10
N ARG A 602 -18.73 8.35 25.15
CA ARG A 602 -18.89 7.52 23.95
C ARG A 602 -20.12 7.94 23.15
N ASP A 603 -21.28 8.01 23.79
CA ASP A 603 -22.54 8.39 23.14
C ASP A 603 -22.45 9.80 22.51
N ALA A 604 -21.75 10.73 23.18
CA ALA A 604 -21.53 12.09 22.69
C ALA A 604 -20.55 12.16 21.51
N LEU A 605 -19.60 11.23 21.40
CA LEU A 605 -18.69 11.07 20.26
C LEU A 605 -19.40 10.40 19.08
N THR A 606 -20.08 9.27 19.27
CA THR A 606 -20.82 8.58 18.20
C THR A 606 -21.85 9.49 17.53
N VAL A 607 -22.65 10.23 18.33
CA VAL A 607 -23.63 11.21 17.80
C VAL A 607 -22.95 12.39 17.09
N ALA A 608 -21.67 12.68 17.37
CA ALA A 608 -20.89 13.67 16.65
C ALA A 608 -20.32 13.10 15.33
N GLU A 609 -19.87 11.85 15.33
CA GLU A 609 -19.32 11.16 14.15
C GLU A 609 -20.38 10.93 13.08
N ASP A 610 -21.53 10.36 13.45
CA ASP A 610 -22.65 10.18 12.52
C ASP A 610 -23.18 11.53 11.99
N ARG A 611 -22.87 12.65 12.64
CA ARG A 611 -23.19 14.00 12.12
C ARG A 611 -22.17 14.48 11.10
N ARG A 612 -20.87 14.20 11.27
CA ARG A 612 -19.84 14.47 10.25
C ARG A 612 -20.05 13.59 9.00
N LEU A 613 -20.33 12.30 9.17
CA LEU A 613 -20.60 11.39 8.04
C LEU A 613 -21.79 11.91 7.20
N ARG A 614 -22.92 12.25 7.85
CA ARG A 614 -24.08 12.89 7.19
C ARG A 614 -23.93 14.39 6.89
N GLY A 615 -22.71 14.90 6.74
CA GLY A 615 -22.43 16.28 6.31
C GLY A 615 -23.01 17.41 7.17
N SER A 616 -23.39 17.13 8.42
CA SER A 616 -24.22 17.99 9.26
C SER A 616 -23.43 18.63 10.40
N PHE A 617 -23.29 19.97 10.36
CA PHE A 617 -22.42 20.72 11.28
C PHE A 617 -23.16 21.76 12.16
N PRO A 618 -24.02 21.36 13.11
CA PRO A 618 -24.66 22.29 14.04
C PRO A 618 -23.64 22.88 15.03
N SER A 619 -23.62 24.20 15.20
CA SER A 619 -22.74 24.89 16.16
C SER A 619 -22.92 24.42 17.60
N ALA A 620 -24.12 23.93 17.96
CA ALA A 620 -24.40 23.33 19.26
C ALA A 620 -23.60 22.04 19.50
N SER A 621 -23.36 21.22 18.46
CA SER A 621 -22.58 19.99 18.56
C SER A 621 -21.11 20.29 18.84
N ALA A 622 -20.51 21.24 18.12
CA ALA A 622 -19.13 21.70 18.37
C ALA A 622 -19.00 22.30 19.78
N SER A 623 -19.99 23.09 20.23
CA SER A 623 -20.02 23.60 21.61
C SER A 623 -20.23 22.52 22.67
N LEU A 624 -20.77 21.34 22.34
CA LEU A 624 -20.93 20.22 23.25
C LEU A 624 -19.62 19.43 23.41
N LEU A 625 -18.94 19.14 22.29
CA LEU A 625 -17.58 18.57 22.30
C LEU A 625 -16.64 19.47 23.13
N SER A 626 -16.54 20.75 22.76
CA SER A 626 -15.66 21.73 23.41
C SER A 626 -15.95 21.90 24.91
N LYS A 627 -17.21 22.17 25.29
CA LYS A 627 -17.57 22.54 26.67
C LYS A 627 -17.96 21.38 27.59
N ARG A 628 -18.20 20.18 27.06
CA ARG A 628 -18.65 19.02 27.88
C ARG A 628 -17.85 17.74 27.69
N VAL A 629 -17.06 17.60 26.61
CA VAL A 629 -16.10 16.50 26.46
C VAL A 629 -14.68 17.01 26.72
N ASN A 630 -14.16 17.94 25.90
CA ASN A 630 -12.79 18.48 26.01
C ASN A 630 -12.53 19.25 27.33
N ALA A 631 -13.58 19.85 27.93
CA ALA A 631 -13.47 20.54 29.20
C ALA A 631 -13.56 19.63 30.45
N ARG A 632 -13.96 18.35 30.31
CA ARG A 632 -14.07 17.43 31.46
C ARG A 632 -12.73 16.79 31.78
N ARG A 633 -12.04 17.35 32.77
CA ARG A 633 -10.96 16.65 33.48
C ARG A 633 -11.57 15.59 34.40
N THR A 634 -10.96 14.41 34.46
CA THR A 634 -11.28 13.33 35.39
C THR A 634 -10.67 13.59 36.76
#